data_AF-A0A0F0KPJ0-F1
#
_entry.id   AF-A0A0F0KPJ0-F1
#
_cell.length_a   1.000
_cell.length_b   1.000
_cell.length_c   1.000
_cell.angle_alpha   90.00
_cell.angle_beta   90.00
_cell.angle_gamma   90.00
#
_symmetry.space_group_name_H-M   'P 1'
#
loop_
_entity.id
_entity.type
_entity.pdbx_description
1 polymer ?
#
loop_
_entity_poly.entity_id
_entity_poly.type
_entity_poly.pdbx_seq_one_letter_code
_entity_poly.pdbx_strand_id
1 'polypeptide(L)'
;MKDPISRRQVLQVGGLALLAPLVPQFLAARPAAASTFSAQAPLRAVAAGAIPRPQLSPHALWYAKPATDWETQALPIGNARLGAKLFGNPDAEVIHFSEQSLWGGVNDYDNALAGQPDGAYDTSVTGFGSFRDFGEVTVAFGARTTVSSPGGPYQVSGGESVEKTFDGNPATKWCLIAPPAEVIWQADLAAPAVVSSYVRTSANDVPARDPQDWRLEGSSDGAAWVVLDDRSEAPFPQRLQSKSFTFANTTAYAHYRFVFAPKAGVSHFQVGEIALGGVDLAQGSAVYVSSPSGHADSLVGSIDADPATVWAVPATGGDAVWQVEPSSKITLNGYVLTSAPDAPEQDPRDWIVAGSDDGLTWKTLDTRAGETFPDRGAGRTFTYANTTAYAMYRISFSAPGAIRLGGIAFTGDGFSTAGAKAVVDYRRALDIVDGTHSTHFATAQGTVLREAFASREADVIAVRFTTDRPGALTALLTLASKQDGVATAIDASGRRLSFAGTMANDLTHAAVVRIVETDGQVTAADGGLRVSEASSITLLLDARTDYRLSAAHGWRGAAPQPEIEKALNAAASRSWKDLRSAHTAQVLELMQRAKVEWGSTGEAVMAMPTDRRLLRYGKGEADPTLEQTLYAYGRYLLLSSSKPGGLPANLQGLWNNSNQPAWASDYHTNINVQMNYWGAETADLPESHEALATFIREVAVPSRVATRNAFGADVRGWTARTSQSIFGGNSWEWNTIASAWYAQHLYEHWAFTQDQKYLRDLAYPLIKEICQFWEDQLKELPDGTLVAPMGWSPEHGPREDGVMHDQQIIWDLFQNYLECAKALGADKKYQKTVADMQARLAPNKIGRWGQLQEWQTDRDDPDDIHRHTSHLFAVYPGRQITPDTPELSAAALVSLKARCGEKEGVPFTAATVSGDSRRSWTWPWRAGLFARLGDAERAGIMVRGLLTYNILQNLWANHPPFQLDGNYGIVGAIAEMLVQSHGGVIRLLPAVPADWAASGSFAGLRARGGYRVDCTWRDGKVVSYDVVADRAPNMSNVVVLVNGERRKVKPGNPKNGKPMRDLGPAH
;
A
#
# COMPACT_ATOMS: atom_id res chain seq x y z
N MET A 1 16.50 -36.49 -46.38
CA MET A 1 16.31 -37.86 -46.93
C MET A 1 14.96 -38.36 -46.46
N LYS A 2 14.01 -38.49 -47.40
CA LYS A 2 12.79 -39.32 -47.43
C LYS A 2 11.91 -39.44 -46.14
N ASP A 3 10.83 -38.64 -46.06
CA ASP A 3 9.40 -39.02 -46.26
C ASP A 3 8.91 -40.47 -45.91
N PRO A 4 7.58 -40.75 -45.74
CA PRO A 4 6.44 -39.90 -45.33
C PRO A 4 5.17 -40.62 -44.69
N ILE A 5 4.16 -39.82 -44.28
CA ILE A 5 2.67 -39.89 -44.54
C ILE A 5 1.81 -41.16 -44.24
N SER A 6 0.64 -40.93 -43.58
CA SER A 6 -0.76 -41.14 -44.08
C SER A 6 -1.76 -40.40 -43.12
N ARG A 7 -2.74 -39.52 -43.46
CA ARG A 7 -3.90 -39.45 -44.41
C ARG A 7 -4.84 -40.67 -44.29
N ARG A 8 -6.18 -40.62 -44.18
CA ARG A 8 -7.24 -39.59 -44.32
C ARG A 8 -8.62 -40.25 -43.95
N GLN A 9 -9.56 -39.45 -43.41
CA GLN A 9 -11.02 -39.32 -43.71
C GLN A 9 -11.95 -40.55 -43.93
N VAL A 10 -13.18 -40.50 -43.38
CA VAL A 10 -14.48 -40.24 -44.10
C VAL A 10 -15.70 -40.37 -43.15
N LEU A 11 -16.68 -39.47 -43.34
CA LEU A 11 -17.99 -39.32 -42.69
C LEU A 11 -19.06 -40.33 -43.20
N GLN A 12 -20.18 -40.48 -42.45
CA GLN A 12 -21.54 -39.96 -42.79
C GLN A 12 -22.78 -40.89 -42.55
N VAL A 13 -23.89 -40.25 -42.11
CA VAL A 13 -25.36 -40.55 -42.26
C VAL A 13 -26.15 -41.41 -41.22
N GLY A 14 -26.93 -40.73 -40.35
CA GLY A 14 -28.40 -40.51 -40.47
C GLY A 14 -29.46 -41.54 -39.99
N GLY A 15 -30.31 -41.14 -39.00
CA GLY A 15 -31.79 -41.12 -39.13
C GLY A 15 -32.72 -42.02 -38.25
N LEU A 16 -33.67 -41.34 -37.55
CA LEU A 16 -35.12 -41.66 -37.29
C LEU A 16 -35.64 -42.42 -36.02
N ALA A 17 -36.14 -41.64 -35.05
CA ALA A 17 -37.53 -41.46 -34.53
C ALA A 17 -38.47 -42.59 -33.98
N LEU A 18 -38.91 -42.38 -32.70
CA LEU A 18 -40.29 -42.30 -32.10
C LEU A 18 -41.21 -43.53 -31.85
N LEU A 19 -41.67 -43.72 -30.58
CA LEU A 19 -43.07 -43.63 -30.05
C LEU A 19 -43.31 -44.31 -28.65
N ALA A 20 -44.19 -43.72 -27.82
CA ALA A 20 -44.59 -44.04 -26.40
C ALA A 20 -45.71 -45.13 -26.29
N PRO A 21 -46.38 -45.52 -25.13
CA PRO A 21 -47.07 -44.64 -24.12
C PRO A 21 -47.42 -45.13 -22.63
N LEU A 22 -47.80 -44.17 -21.76
CA LEU A 22 -48.92 -43.99 -20.75
C LEU A 22 -49.32 -44.96 -19.55
N VAL A 23 -49.09 -44.53 -18.28
CA VAL A 23 -49.95 -44.16 -17.06
C VAL A 23 -51.27 -44.94 -16.71
N PRO A 24 -51.64 -45.32 -15.42
CA PRO A 24 -52.20 -44.44 -14.35
C PRO A 24 -52.00 -44.77 -12.83
N GLN A 25 -52.61 -43.91 -11.98
CA GLN A 25 -52.43 -43.49 -10.57
C GLN A 25 -53.11 -44.35 -9.46
N PHE A 26 -52.69 -44.21 -8.17
CA PHE A 26 -53.41 -43.59 -7.01
C PHE A 26 -53.20 -44.21 -5.58
N LEU A 27 -53.13 -43.29 -4.59
CA LEU A 27 -53.37 -43.36 -3.11
C LEU A 27 -52.29 -43.99 -2.18
N ALA A 28 -52.03 -43.57 -0.95
CA ALA A 28 -52.00 -42.29 -0.19
C ALA A 28 -51.68 -42.67 1.29
N ALA A 29 -50.64 -42.09 1.91
CA ALA A 29 -50.58 -41.71 3.34
C ALA A 29 -49.18 -41.14 3.73
N ARG A 30 -49.22 -39.97 4.37
CA ARG A 30 -48.15 -39.16 5.04
C ARG A 30 -48.24 -39.40 6.59
N PRO A 31 -47.36 -38.89 7.51
CA PRO A 31 -46.66 -37.57 7.48
C PRO A 31 -45.21 -37.49 8.09
N ALA A 32 -44.42 -36.48 7.69
CA ALA A 32 -43.89 -35.29 8.44
C ALA A 32 -42.46 -35.45 9.01
N ALA A 33 -41.53 -34.49 8.96
CA ALA A 33 -41.46 -33.18 8.31
C ALA A 33 -39.97 -32.76 8.22
N ALA A 34 -39.57 -32.16 7.10
CA ALA A 34 -38.32 -31.43 6.91
C ALA A 34 -38.64 -29.94 6.75
N SER A 35 -37.95 -29.07 7.47
CA SER A 35 -38.09 -27.62 7.41
C SER A 35 -37.25 -27.01 6.28
N THR A 36 -37.91 -26.77 5.16
CA THR A 36 -37.88 -25.57 4.29
C THR A 36 -36.61 -24.69 4.24
N PHE A 37 -35.86 -24.84 3.14
CA PHE A 37 -35.26 -23.70 2.43
C PHE A 37 -36.34 -23.07 1.54
N SER A 38 -36.71 -21.82 1.80
CA SER A 38 -37.59 -21.04 0.94
C SER A 38 -36.77 -20.41 -0.19
N ALA A 39 -36.85 -21.03 -1.37
CA ALA A 39 -36.50 -20.39 -2.63
C ALA A 39 -37.70 -19.59 -3.14
N GLN A 40 -37.60 -18.27 -3.10
CA GLN A 40 -38.20 -17.32 -4.05
C GLN A 40 -37.78 -15.90 -3.66
N ALA A 41 -36.80 -15.35 -4.38
CA ALA A 41 -36.63 -13.90 -4.51
C ALA A 41 -36.71 -13.57 -6.00
N PRO A 42 -37.48 -12.53 -6.40
CA PRO A 42 -37.78 -12.26 -7.78
C PRO A 42 -36.54 -11.75 -8.53
N LEU A 43 -36.49 -12.09 -9.82
CA LEU A 43 -35.62 -11.50 -10.82
C LEU A 43 -35.57 -9.97 -10.67
N ARG A 44 -34.47 -9.43 -10.14
CA ARG A 44 -34.10 -8.04 -10.42
C ARG A 44 -33.50 -8.02 -11.82
N ALA A 45 -34.20 -7.40 -12.74
CA ALA A 45 -33.72 -7.10 -14.07
C ALA A 45 -32.42 -6.29 -13.95
N VAL A 46 -31.30 -6.93 -14.23
CA VAL A 46 -30.04 -6.27 -14.56
C VAL A 46 -30.34 -5.45 -15.82
N ALA A 47 -30.09 -4.14 -15.78
CA ALA A 47 -30.04 -3.34 -17.00
C ALA A 47 -29.03 -4.02 -17.94
N ALA A 48 -29.49 -4.56 -19.06
CA ALA A 48 -28.63 -5.24 -20.02
C ALA A 48 -27.64 -4.20 -20.59
N GLY A 49 -26.39 -4.21 -20.12
CA GLY A 49 -25.33 -3.36 -20.67
C GLY A 49 -24.09 -3.13 -19.79
N ALA A 50 -24.23 -2.90 -18.48
CA ALA A 50 -23.11 -2.35 -17.67
C ALA A 50 -22.11 -3.40 -17.15
N ILE A 51 -20.81 -3.06 -17.14
CA ILE A 51 -19.77 -3.90 -16.51
C ILE A 51 -20.02 -3.95 -14.99
N PRO A 52 -20.22 -5.14 -14.39
CA PRO A 52 -20.49 -5.25 -12.97
C PRO A 52 -19.25 -4.87 -12.14
N ARG A 53 -19.51 -4.33 -10.95
CA ARG A 53 -18.48 -4.06 -9.95
C ARG A 53 -17.84 -5.36 -9.44
N PRO A 54 -16.51 -5.41 -9.31
CA PRO A 54 -15.84 -6.50 -8.59
C PRO A 54 -16.38 -6.63 -7.16
N GLN A 55 -16.60 -7.86 -6.70
CA GLN A 55 -16.86 -8.10 -5.29
C GLN A 55 -15.54 -7.95 -4.52
N LEU A 56 -15.57 -7.23 -3.40
CA LEU A 56 -14.41 -7.04 -2.54
C LEU A 56 -14.51 -7.92 -1.29
N SER A 57 -13.39 -8.46 -0.85
CA SER A 57 -13.28 -9.11 0.46
C SER A 57 -13.43 -8.09 1.60
N PRO A 58 -13.74 -8.53 2.83
CA PRO A 58 -13.79 -7.65 4.01
C PRO A 58 -12.48 -6.91 4.32
N HIS A 59 -11.34 -7.40 3.80
CA HIS A 59 -10.02 -6.80 4.02
C HIS A 59 -9.56 -5.91 2.87
N ALA A 60 -10.39 -5.72 1.84
CA ALA A 60 -10.03 -4.85 0.73
C ALA A 60 -9.92 -3.39 1.17
N LEU A 61 -8.92 -2.70 0.64
CA LEU A 61 -8.77 -1.25 0.76
C LEU A 61 -9.52 -0.60 -0.40
N TRP A 62 -10.42 0.35 -0.15
CA TRP A 62 -11.15 1.00 -1.24
C TRP A 62 -11.46 2.47 -0.97
N TYR A 63 -11.56 3.24 -2.06
CA TYR A 63 -11.66 4.70 -2.03
C TYR A 63 -12.61 5.20 -3.11
N ALA A 64 -13.34 6.27 -2.80
CA ALA A 64 -14.34 6.90 -3.68
C ALA A 64 -13.76 7.97 -4.63
N LYS A 65 -12.44 8.18 -4.61
CA LYS A 65 -11.71 9.10 -5.51
C LYS A 65 -10.38 8.51 -5.96
N PRO A 66 -9.84 8.95 -7.12
CA PRO A 66 -8.48 8.59 -7.51
C PRO A 66 -7.45 9.12 -6.52
N ALA A 67 -6.30 8.46 -6.49
CA ALA A 67 -5.15 8.99 -5.77
C ALA A 67 -4.60 10.23 -6.50
N THR A 68 -4.18 11.23 -5.74
CA THR A 68 -3.40 12.38 -6.22
C THR A 68 -1.99 12.37 -5.63
N ASP A 69 -1.76 11.57 -4.60
CA ASP A 69 -0.48 11.44 -3.92
C ASP A 69 0.03 9.99 -3.92
N TRP A 70 1.30 9.81 -4.31
CA TRP A 70 1.92 8.50 -4.46
C TRP A 70 2.08 7.78 -3.12
N GLU A 71 2.56 8.49 -2.09
CA GLU A 71 2.93 7.91 -0.81
C GLU A 71 1.70 7.53 -0.01
N THR A 72 0.75 8.45 0.11
CA THR A 72 -0.39 8.37 1.03
C THR A 72 -1.62 7.69 0.45
N GLN A 73 -1.85 7.76 -0.87
CA GLN A 73 -3.13 7.38 -1.48
C GLN A 73 -3.02 6.25 -2.52
N ALA A 74 -1.99 6.25 -3.37
CA ALA A 74 -1.86 5.22 -4.41
C ALA A 74 -1.71 3.81 -3.80
N LEU A 75 -2.20 2.79 -4.50
CA LEU A 75 -2.29 1.43 -3.96
C LEU A 75 -1.22 0.49 -4.52
N PRO A 76 -0.55 -0.31 -3.66
CA PRO A 76 0.54 -1.18 -4.09
C PRO A 76 0.09 -2.55 -4.60
N ILE A 77 0.70 -2.98 -5.69
CA ILE A 77 0.79 -4.40 -6.10
C ILE A 77 2.26 -4.81 -6.15
N GLY A 78 2.55 -6.10 -5.93
CA GLY A 78 3.92 -6.60 -6.04
C GLY A 78 4.00 -8.12 -6.16
N ASN A 79 5.06 -8.60 -6.80
CA ASN A 79 5.32 -10.03 -7.01
C ASN A 79 6.66 -10.50 -6.40
N ALA A 80 7.17 -9.71 -5.45
CA ALA A 80 8.47 -9.85 -4.80
C ALA A 80 9.70 -9.68 -5.71
N ARG A 81 9.51 -9.05 -6.88
CA ARG A 81 10.59 -8.57 -7.74
C ARG A 81 10.20 -7.25 -8.41
N LEU A 82 9.02 -7.22 -9.00
CA LEU A 82 8.35 -6.05 -9.54
C LEU A 82 7.26 -5.58 -8.58
N GLY A 83 7.24 -4.27 -8.33
CA GLY A 83 6.18 -3.58 -7.63
C GLY A 83 5.58 -2.50 -8.51
N ALA A 84 4.33 -2.12 -8.26
CA ALA A 84 3.74 -0.93 -8.84
C ALA A 84 2.76 -0.24 -7.87
N LYS A 85 2.61 1.07 -8.07
CA LYS A 85 1.63 1.93 -7.41
C LYS A 85 0.67 2.49 -8.44
N LEU A 86 -0.62 2.31 -8.20
CA LEU A 86 -1.70 2.64 -9.12
C LEU A 86 -2.55 3.78 -8.55
N PHE A 87 -2.95 4.70 -9.43
CA PHE A 87 -3.63 5.94 -9.05
C PHE A 87 -5.15 5.86 -9.28
N GLY A 88 -5.57 5.14 -10.32
CA GLY A 88 -6.98 4.95 -10.65
C GLY A 88 -7.65 6.14 -11.33
N ASN A 89 -6.91 7.18 -11.76
CA ASN A 89 -7.54 8.37 -12.32
C ASN A 89 -8.29 8.08 -13.65
N PRO A 90 -9.59 8.41 -13.76
CA PRO A 90 -10.42 8.17 -14.95
C PRO A 90 -9.82 8.66 -16.28
N ASP A 91 -8.98 9.69 -16.23
CA ASP A 91 -8.43 10.38 -17.42
C ASP A 91 -7.00 9.97 -17.74
N ALA A 92 -6.29 9.46 -16.74
CA ALA A 92 -4.91 9.02 -16.87
C ALA A 92 -4.63 7.95 -15.84
N GLU A 93 -4.41 6.70 -16.25
CA GLU A 93 -3.82 5.73 -15.33
C GLU A 93 -2.31 5.95 -15.27
N VAL A 94 -1.77 6.02 -14.06
CA VAL A 94 -0.33 6.05 -13.83
C VAL A 94 0.04 4.75 -13.12
N ILE A 95 0.90 3.97 -13.76
CA ILE A 95 1.48 2.75 -13.21
C ILE A 95 2.94 3.08 -12.94
N HIS A 96 3.20 3.57 -11.73
CA HIS A 96 4.55 3.85 -11.27
C HIS A 96 5.16 2.54 -10.75
N PHE A 97 6.21 2.05 -11.40
CA PHE A 97 6.73 0.70 -11.15
C PHE A 97 8.17 0.72 -10.63
N SER A 98 8.50 -0.29 -9.84
CA SER A 98 9.81 -0.50 -9.24
C SER A 98 10.28 -1.93 -9.50
N GLU A 99 11.59 -2.12 -9.56
CA GLU A 99 12.24 -3.43 -9.62
C GLU A 99 13.27 -3.46 -8.49
N GLN A 100 13.20 -4.49 -7.63
CA GLN A 100 13.90 -4.56 -6.34
C GLN A 100 15.42 -4.30 -6.39
N SER A 101 16.06 -4.46 -7.55
CA SER A 101 17.51 -4.42 -7.73
C SER A 101 18.02 -3.17 -8.46
N LEU A 102 17.16 -2.23 -8.86
CA LEU A 102 17.63 -0.95 -9.39
C LEU A 102 18.20 -0.08 -8.26
N TRP A 103 19.52 -0.11 -8.13
CA TRP A 103 20.26 0.51 -7.05
C TRP A 103 21.46 1.27 -7.58
N GLY A 104 21.72 2.44 -6.99
CA GLY A 104 23.04 3.07 -7.06
C GLY A 104 23.97 2.45 -6.03
N GLY A 105 25.27 2.75 -6.14
CA GLY A 105 26.31 2.29 -5.22
C GLY A 105 27.30 1.34 -5.89
N VAL A 106 28.49 1.24 -5.32
CA VAL A 106 29.54 0.34 -5.80
C VAL A 106 29.54 -0.98 -5.03
N ASN A 107 30.17 -1.97 -5.65
CA ASN A 107 30.34 -3.29 -5.07
C ASN A 107 31.20 -3.23 -3.81
N ASP A 108 30.76 -3.95 -2.77
CA ASP A 108 31.51 -4.18 -1.53
C ASP A 108 31.98 -2.89 -0.83
N TYR A 109 31.23 -1.79 -1.00
CA TYR A 109 31.53 -0.50 -0.39
C TYR A 109 31.68 -0.62 1.13
N ASP A 110 32.70 -0.01 1.73
CA ASP A 110 32.80 0.15 3.17
C ASP A 110 33.33 1.55 3.49
N ASN A 111 32.72 2.22 4.48
CA ASN A 111 33.12 3.59 4.86
C ASN A 111 34.62 3.68 5.17
N ALA A 112 35.17 2.75 5.96
CA ALA A 112 36.58 2.82 6.35
C ALA A 112 37.51 2.58 5.15
N LEU A 113 37.19 1.60 4.30
CA LEU A 113 37.94 1.33 3.07
C LEU A 113 37.87 2.47 2.04
N ALA A 114 36.76 3.22 2.04
CA ALA A 114 36.58 4.41 1.21
C ALA A 114 37.19 5.69 1.83
N GLY A 115 37.84 5.60 3.00
CA GLY A 115 38.40 6.76 3.71
C GLY A 115 37.35 7.71 4.29
N GLN A 116 36.12 7.23 4.49
CA GLN A 116 35.01 7.97 5.09
C GLN A 116 34.88 7.67 6.58
N PRO A 117 34.45 8.64 7.40
CA PRO A 117 34.16 8.39 8.81
C PRO A 117 32.94 7.48 8.98
N ASP A 118 32.83 6.83 10.12
CA ASP A 118 31.76 5.88 10.45
C ASP A 118 30.35 6.44 10.23
N GLY A 119 30.11 7.69 10.66
CA GLY A 119 28.83 8.37 10.49
C GLY A 119 28.54 8.91 9.09
N ALA A 120 29.45 8.73 8.11
CA ALA A 120 29.20 9.14 6.73
C ALA A 120 28.10 8.30 6.08
N TYR A 121 27.30 8.95 5.22
CA TYR A 121 26.19 8.32 4.53
C TYR A 121 26.16 8.72 3.06
N ASP A 122 27.03 8.11 2.25
CA ASP A 122 27.18 8.41 0.83
C ASP A 122 26.17 7.64 -0.04
N THR A 123 25.00 8.24 -0.27
CA THR A 123 23.94 7.68 -1.13
C THR A 123 24.17 7.92 -2.63
N SER A 124 25.37 8.34 -3.04
CA SER A 124 25.69 8.54 -4.46
C SER A 124 25.76 7.21 -5.23
N VAL A 125 25.62 7.26 -6.55
CA VAL A 125 25.74 6.08 -7.42
C VAL A 125 27.14 5.44 -7.37
N THR A 126 28.16 6.19 -6.93
CA THR A 126 29.55 5.73 -6.80
C THR A 126 29.98 5.44 -5.36
N GLY A 127 29.07 5.60 -4.38
CA GLY A 127 29.32 5.39 -2.95
C GLY A 127 28.65 4.13 -2.41
N PHE A 128 28.10 4.21 -1.19
CA PHE A 128 27.24 3.16 -0.62
C PHE A 128 25.98 2.96 -1.45
N GLY A 129 25.40 4.06 -1.94
CA GLY A 129 24.26 4.04 -2.85
C GLY A 129 22.91 4.02 -2.16
N SER A 130 21.87 3.76 -2.95
CA SER A 130 20.48 3.73 -2.52
C SER A 130 19.60 3.05 -3.55
N PHE A 131 18.44 2.57 -3.11
CA PHE A 131 17.35 2.17 -3.99
C PHE A 131 16.92 3.34 -4.88
N ARG A 132 16.51 3.07 -6.12
CA ARG A 132 16.21 4.09 -7.13
C ARG A 132 14.79 3.98 -7.66
N ASP A 133 14.32 5.08 -8.23
CA ASP A 133 13.06 5.12 -8.96
C ASP A 133 13.26 4.48 -10.35
N PHE A 134 12.43 3.52 -10.74
CA PHE A 134 12.64 2.79 -11.99
C PHE A 134 12.00 3.50 -13.18
N GLY A 135 10.67 3.61 -13.17
CA GLY A 135 9.95 4.03 -14.36
C GLY A 135 8.45 4.20 -14.15
N GLU A 136 7.81 4.71 -15.17
CA GLU A 136 6.37 4.98 -15.16
C GLU A 136 5.75 4.63 -16.51
N VAL A 137 4.61 3.95 -16.48
CA VAL A 137 3.70 3.82 -17.63
C VAL A 137 2.52 4.75 -17.40
N THR A 138 2.24 5.63 -18.35
CA THR A 138 1.03 6.47 -18.34
C THR A 138 0.08 6.01 -19.45
N VAL A 139 -1.19 5.79 -19.09
CA VAL A 139 -2.29 5.51 -20.02
C VAL A 139 -3.27 6.67 -20.00
N ALA A 140 -3.11 7.58 -20.94
CA ALA A 140 -3.94 8.77 -21.11
C ALA A 140 -5.22 8.44 -21.87
N PHE A 141 -6.42 8.65 -21.30
CA PHE A 141 -7.69 8.36 -21.98
C PHE A 141 -8.29 9.60 -22.64
N GLY A 142 -8.92 9.42 -23.81
CA GLY A 142 -9.57 10.46 -24.59
C GLY A 142 -8.62 11.40 -25.33
N ALA A 143 -9.18 12.27 -26.17
CA ALA A 143 -8.45 13.44 -26.65
C ALA A 143 -8.23 14.40 -25.48
N ARG A 144 -7.03 14.98 -25.37
CA ARG A 144 -6.66 15.85 -24.25
C ARG A 144 -6.75 17.30 -24.65
N THR A 145 -7.35 18.11 -23.78
CA THR A 145 -7.11 19.54 -23.81
C THR A 145 -5.67 19.78 -23.37
N THR A 146 -4.87 20.47 -24.18
CA THR A 146 -3.50 20.83 -23.83
C THR A 146 -3.41 22.32 -23.62
N VAL A 147 -2.79 22.72 -22.52
CA VAL A 147 -2.50 24.13 -22.23
C VAL A 147 -1.01 24.37 -22.44
N SER A 148 -0.69 25.42 -23.19
CA SER A 148 0.66 25.81 -23.55
C SER A 148 0.84 27.31 -23.49
N SER A 149 2.09 27.77 -23.67
CA SER A 149 2.42 29.18 -23.81
C SER A 149 3.22 29.44 -25.08
N PRO A 150 2.55 29.58 -26.24
CA PRO A 150 3.22 29.87 -27.51
C PRO A 150 4.06 31.15 -27.44
N GLY A 151 5.19 31.15 -28.14
CA GLY A 151 6.17 32.27 -28.14
C GLY A 151 7.31 32.13 -27.12
N GLY A 152 7.29 31.08 -26.28
CA GLY A 152 8.40 30.68 -25.42
C GLY A 152 9.54 29.95 -26.16
N PRO A 153 10.56 29.44 -25.43
CA PRO A 153 10.58 29.26 -23.99
C PRO A 153 10.73 30.57 -23.21
N TYR A 154 9.89 30.76 -22.20
CA TYR A 154 10.00 31.87 -21.26
C TYR A 154 10.80 31.45 -20.03
N GLN A 155 11.53 32.39 -19.44
CA GLN A 155 12.18 32.15 -18.16
C GLN A 155 11.12 32.18 -17.05
N VAL A 156 10.86 31.04 -16.42
CA VAL A 156 9.91 30.91 -15.31
C VAL A 156 10.61 31.09 -13.96
N SER A 157 9.89 31.61 -12.97
CA SER A 157 10.36 31.75 -11.60
C SER A 157 10.22 30.41 -10.85
N GLY A 158 11.33 29.66 -10.71
CA GLY A 158 11.27 28.34 -10.08
C GLY A 158 10.34 27.37 -10.81
N GLY A 159 9.55 26.58 -10.06
CA GLY A 159 8.55 25.64 -10.59
C GLY A 159 7.19 26.26 -10.95
N GLU A 160 7.12 27.58 -11.12
CA GLU A 160 5.90 28.37 -11.39
C GLU A 160 5.61 28.40 -12.91
N SER A 161 5.38 27.23 -13.50
CA SER A 161 5.19 27.02 -14.94
C SER A 161 3.72 27.14 -15.38
N VAL A 162 3.43 27.07 -16.68
CA VAL A 162 2.09 27.33 -17.25
C VAL A 162 1.04 26.35 -16.74
N GLU A 163 1.45 25.14 -16.36
CA GLU A 163 0.61 24.08 -15.77
C GLU A 163 -0.05 24.52 -14.46
N LYS A 164 0.51 25.52 -13.78
CA LYS A 164 -0.04 26.10 -12.56
C LYS A 164 -1.29 26.94 -12.79
N THR A 165 -1.59 27.29 -14.03
CA THR A 165 -2.79 28.07 -14.36
C THR A 165 -4.08 27.24 -14.42
N PHE A 166 -4.01 25.93 -14.27
CA PHE A 166 -5.17 25.05 -14.34
C PHE A 166 -5.00 23.82 -13.43
N ASP A 167 -4.15 23.87 -12.41
CA ASP A 167 -3.98 22.73 -11.49
C ASP A 167 -5.03 22.73 -10.36
N GLY A 168 -5.91 23.74 -10.34
CA GLY A 168 -6.99 23.88 -9.39
C GLY A 168 -6.51 24.28 -8.00
N ASN A 169 -5.24 24.64 -7.84
CA ASN A 169 -4.66 25.11 -6.61
C ASN A 169 -4.33 26.61 -6.72
N PRO A 170 -5.21 27.49 -6.22
CA PRO A 170 -5.01 28.94 -6.34
C PRO A 170 -3.74 29.43 -5.64
N ALA A 171 -3.15 28.64 -4.73
CA ALA A 171 -1.91 28.98 -4.04
C ALA A 171 -0.66 28.80 -4.92
N THR A 172 -0.76 28.09 -6.05
CA THR A 172 0.29 28.04 -7.06
C THR A 172 0.09 29.15 -8.10
N LYS A 173 1.09 29.38 -8.95
CA LYS A 173 1.02 30.40 -10.00
C LYS A 173 1.94 30.06 -11.16
N TRP A 174 1.59 30.57 -12.33
CA TRP A 174 2.52 30.73 -13.43
C TRP A 174 3.18 32.09 -13.32
N CYS A 175 4.52 32.15 -13.30
CA CYS A 175 5.27 33.38 -13.10
C CYS A 175 6.46 33.46 -14.06
N LEU A 176 6.46 34.49 -14.91
CA LEU A 176 7.52 34.76 -15.88
C LEU A 176 8.45 35.86 -15.38
N ILE A 177 9.76 35.66 -15.55
CA ILE A 177 10.81 36.64 -15.31
C ILE A 177 11.07 37.38 -16.62
N ALA A 178 11.11 38.72 -16.56
CA ALA A 178 11.32 39.59 -17.72
C ALA A 178 10.40 39.23 -18.91
N PRO A 179 9.07 39.28 -18.72
CA PRO A 179 8.13 38.84 -19.73
C PRO A 179 8.25 39.70 -21.02
N PRO A 180 7.97 39.11 -22.20
CA PRO A 180 7.88 39.86 -23.46
C PRO A 180 6.71 40.85 -23.46
N ALA A 181 6.57 41.63 -24.55
CA ALA A 181 5.47 42.57 -24.72
C ALA A 181 4.08 41.89 -24.80
N GLU A 182 4.03 40.64 -25.27
CA GLU A 182 2.82 39.82 -25.27
C GLU A 182 3.14 38.43 -24.71
N VAL A 183 2.34 37.98 -23.74
CA VAL A 183 2.42 36.63 -23.17
C VAL A 183 1.18 35.87 -23.60
N ILE A 184 1.37 34.77 -24.32
CA ILE A 184 0.27 33.94 -24.80
C ILE A 184 0.06 32.76 -23.86
N TRP A 185 -1.17 32.57 -23.42
CA TRP A 185 -1.65 31.32 -22.83
C TRP A 185 -2.62 30.70 -23.81
N GLN A 186 -2.46 29.43 -24.17
CA GLN A 186 -3.30 28.77 -25.18
C GLN A 186 -3.81 27.43 -24.67
N ALA A 187 -5.09 27.17 -24.87
CA ALA A 187 -5.74 25.88 -24.70
C ALA A 187 -6.14 25.33 -26.07
N ASP A 188 -5.58 24.18 -26.44
CA ASP A 188 -6.02 23.38 -27.58
C ASP A 188 -6.97 22.32 -27.06
N LEU A 189 -8.24 22.41 -27.43
CA LEU A 189 -9.30 21.59 -26.86
C LEU A 189 -9.34 20.21 -27.49
N ALA A 190 -9.70 19.22 -26.66
CA ALA A 190 -9.98 17.85 -27.09
C ALA A 190 -11.08 17.76 -28.16
N ALA A 191 -12.05 18.67 -28.10
CA ALA A 191 -13.12 18.87 -29.07
C ALA A 191 -13.52 20.35 -29.10
N PRO A 192 -13.98 20.88 -30.25
CA PRO A 192 -14.45 22.26 -30.31
C PRO A 192 -15.59 22.51 -29.30
N ALA A 193 -15.47 23.59 -28.51
CA ALA A 193 -16.46 23.95 -27.51
C ALA A 193 -16.86 25.42 -27.66
N VAL A 194 -18.08 25.78 -27.24
CA VAL A 194 -18.51 27.19 -27.15
C VAL A 194 -18.13 27.71 -25.77
N VAL A 195 -17.14 28.60 -25.72
CA VAL A 195 -16.80 29.35 -24.50
C VAL A 195 -17.45 30.73 -24.56
N SER A 196 -18.26 31.09 -23.56
CA SER A 196 -18.89 32.41 -23.42
C SER A 196 -18.61 33.06 -22.05
N SER A 197 -17.75 32.43 -21.25
CA SER A 197 -17.27 32.97 -19.98
C SER A 197 -15.89 32.42 -19.64
N TYR A 198 -15.18 33.09 -18.76
CA TYR A 198 -13.94 32.58 -18.16
C TYR A 198 -13.78 33.10 -16.74
N VAL A 199 -12.95 32.41 -15.96
CA VAL A 199 -12.53 32.83 -14.62
C VAL A 199 -11.04 33.08 -14.64
N ARG A 200 -10.60 34.14 -13.96
CA ARG A 200 -9.19 34.37 -13.66
C ARG A 200 -8.98 34.53 -12.16
N THR A 201 -7.92 33.92 -11.65
CA THR A 201 -7.51 34.02 -10.25
C THR A 201 -6.20 34.77 -10.12
N SER A 202 -6.15 35.72 -9.19
CA SER A 202 -4.89 36.41 -8.86
C SER A 202 -3.92 35.46 -8.17
N ALA A 203 -2.62 35.64 -8.41
CA ALA A 203 -1.57 34.92 -7.70
C ALA A 203 -1.50 35.31 -6.19
N ASN A 204 -0.43 34.92 -5.50
CA ASN A 204 -0.33 35.02 -4.02
C ASN A 204 0.43 36.25 -3.46
N ASP A 205 1.31 36.90 -4.22
CA ASP A 205 2.21 38.01 -3.76
C ASP A 205 1.94 39.43 -4.35
N VAL A 206 2.52 39.83 -5.49
CA VAL A 206 2.61 41.24 -5.97
C VAL A 206 1.51 41.63 -6.98
N PRO A 207 0.57 42.54 -6.65
CA PRO A 207 -0.56 42.88 -7.53
C PRO A 207 -0.18 43.46 -8.90
N ALA A 208 0.91 44.23 -8.98
CA ALA A 208 1.32 44.89 -10.23
C ALA A 208 1.76 43.92 -11.34
N ARG A 209 2.05 42.65 -10.99
CA ARG A 209 2.43 41.59 -11.93
C ARG A 209 1.23 40.86 -12.54
N ASP A 210 0.03 41.07 -11.99
CA ASP A 210 -1.18 40.47 -12.53
C ASP A 210 -1.55 41.14 -13.86
N PRO A 211 -1.99 40.37 -14.88
CA PRO A 211 -2.38 40.94 -16.16
C PRO A 211 -3.58 41.89 -15.98
N GLN A 212 -3.35 43.15 -16.34
CA GLN A 212 -4.34 44.23 -16.36
C GLN A 212 -4.99 44.35 -17.74
N ASP A 213 -4.28 44.01 -18.81
CA ASP A 213 -4.76 44.11 -20.19
C ASP A 213 -4.64 42.76 -20.90
N TRP A 214 -5.73 42.31 -21.54
CA TRP A 214 -5.75 41.05 -22.27
C TRP A 214 -6.85 40.94 -23.32
N ARG A 215 -6.60 40.08 -24.31
CA ARG A 215 -7.59 39.60 -25.28
C ARG A 215 -7.78 38.11 -25.14
N LEU A 216 -9.03 37.65 -25.15
CA LEU A 216 -9.37 36.24 -25.35
C LEU A 216 -9.72 36.04 -26.83
N GLU A 217 -9.08 35.08 -27.48
CA GLU A 217 -9.29 34.76 -28.89
C GLU A 217 -9.69 33.29 -29.07
N GLY A 218 -10.49 33.00 -30.09
CA GLY A 218 -10.87 31.65 -30.51
C GLY A 218 -10.43 31.35 -31.94
N SER A 219 -10.05 30.09 -32.22
CA SER A 219 -9.68 29.63 -33.55
C SER A 219 -10.14 28.20 -33.81
N SER A 220 -10.54 27.91 -35.06
CA SER A 220 -10.93 26.56 -35.49
C SER A 220 -9.76 25.75 -36.04
N ASP A 221 -8.68 26.40 -36.46
CA ASP A 221 -7.55 25.81 -37.18
C ASP A 221 -6.18 26.13 -36.56
N GLY A 222 -6.15 26.94 -35.50
CA GLY A 222 -4.95 27.41 -34.82
C GLY A 222 -4.19 28.50 -35.59
N ALA A 223 -4.66 28.89 -36.78
CA ALA A 223 -4.02 29.88 -37.65
C ALA A 223 -4.83 31.18 -37.72
N ALA A 224 -6.13 31.10 -37.95
CA ALA A 224 -7.04 32.24 -37.99
C ALA A 224 -7.71 32.43 -36.64
N TRP A 225 -7.44 33.56 -35.97
CA TRP A 225 -7.91 33.87 -34.62
C TRP A 225 -8.95 34.99 -34.65
N VAL A 226 -10.03 34.81 -33.89
CA VAL A 226 -11.12 35.78 -33.72
C VAL A 226 -11.09 36.28 -32.29
N VAL A 227 -11.03 37.61 -32.08
CA VAL A 227 -11.12 38.21 -30.74
C VAL A 227 -12.55 38.03 -30.22
N LEU A 228 -12.68 37.39 -29.06
CA LEU A 228 -13.94 37.09 -28.40
C LEU A 228 -14.24 38.03 -27.23
N ASP A 229 -13.19 38.47 -26.54
CA ASP A 229 -13.26 39.43 -25.43
C ASP A 229 -11.96 40.24 -25.39
N ASP A 230 -12.06 41.52 -25.05
CA ASP A 230 -10.93 42.46 -24.95
C ASP A 230 -11.13 43.33 -23.70
N ARG A 231 -10.16 43.32 -22.78
CA ARG A 231 -10.34 43.84 -21.42
C ARG A 231 -9.13 44.62 -20.94
N SER A 232 -9.43 45.68 -20.21
CA SER A 232 -8.51 46.43 -19.37
C SER A 232 -9.12 46.56 -17.97
N GLU A 233 -8.50 45.93 -16.97
CA GLU A 233 -8.98 45.85 -15.59
C GLU A 233 -7.89 46.31 -14.61
N ALA A 234 -8.32 46.85 -13.47
CA ALA A 234 -7.40 47.12 -12.37
C ALA A 234 -6.88 45.80 -11.72
N PRO A 235 -5.72 45.82 -11.04
CA PRO A 235 -5.26 44.67 -10.26
C PRO A 235 -6.32 44.16 -9.29
N PHE A 236 -6.29 42.86 -9.01
CA PHE A 236 -7.24 42.24 -8.11
C PHE A 236 -7.10 42.83 -6.69
N PRO A 237 -8.19 43.27 -6.04
CA PRO A 237 -8.13 43.90 -4.72
C PRO A 237 -7.67 42.94 -3.62
N GLN A 238 -7.80 41.62 -3.82
CA GLN A 238 -7.33 40.58 -2.92
C GLN A 238 -6.49 39.55 -3.68
N ARG A 239 -5.55 38.90 -2.97
CA ARG A 239 -4.77 37.77 -3.52
C ARG A 239 -5.55 36.47 -3.43
N LEU A 240 -5.25 35.52 -4.31
CA LEU A 240 -6.00 34.27 -4.47
C LEU A 240 -7.48 34.48 -4.83
N GLN A 241 -7.83 35.67 -5.33
CA GLN A 241 -9.20 36.04 -5.64
C GLN A 241 -9.54 35.62 -7.06
N SER A 242 -10.64 34.90 -7.24
CA SER A 242 -11.21 34.58 -8.54
C SER A 242 -12.23 35.63 -8.98
N LYS A 243 -12.18 36.04 -10.25
CA LYS A 243 -13.20 36.87 -10.91
C LYS A 243 -13.71 36.17 -12.16
N SER A 244 -15.02 36.19 -12.34
CA SER A 244 -15.70 35.65 -13.52
C SER A 244 -15.98 36.76 -14.52
N PHE A 245 -15.76 36.47 -15.79
CA PHE A 245 -15.99 37.35 -16.93
C PHE A 245 -16.91 36.63 -17.91
N THR A 246 -17.86 37.36 -18.49
CA THR A 246 -18.81 36.85 -19.49
C THR A 246 -18.73 37.69 -20.75
N PHE A 247 -18.94 37.06 -21.90
CA PHE A 247 -18.92 37.67 -23.23
C PHE A 247 -19.86 36.92 -24.18
N ALA A 248 -20.29 37.57 -25.25
CA ALA A 248 -21.17 36.93 -26.23
C ALA A 248 -20.35 36.05 -27.19
N ASN A 249 -20.59 34.74 -27.17
CA ASN A 249 -20.07 33.83 -28.18
C ASN A 249 -21.02 32.64 -28.35
N THR A 250 -21.30 32.28 -29.59
CA THR A 250 -22.12 31.13 -29.98
C THR A 250 -21.35 30.16 -30.88
N THR A 251 -20.12 30.49 -31.25
CA THR A 251 -19.28 29.68 -32.13
C THR A 251 -18.38 28.78 -31.31
N ALA A 252 -18.34 27.49 -31.67
CA ALA A 252 -17.43 26.54 -31.05
C ALA A 252 -16.05 26.63 -31.70
N TYR A 253 -14.99 26.72 -30.90
CA TYR A 253 -13.61 26.77 -31.38
C TYR A 253 -12.80 25.59 -30.82
N ALA A 254 -11.85 25.10 -31.62
CA ALA A 254 -10.91 24.05 -31.22
C ALA A 254 -9.75 24.62 -30.39
N HIS A 255 -9.46 25.91 -30.53
CA HIS A 255 -8.36 26.57 -29.85
C HIS A 255 -8.86 27.87 -29.19
N TYR A 256 -8.41 28.10 -27.97
CA TYR A 256 -8.64 29.33 -27.22
C TYR A 256 -7.32 29.87 -26.72
N ARG A 257 -7.09 31.18 -26.78
CA ARG A 257 -5.89 31.77 -26.17
C ARG A 257 -6.15 33.11 -25.53
N PHE A 258 -5.48 33.36 -24.42
CA PHE A 258 -5.29 34.69 -23.89
C PHE A 258 -4.01 35.29 -24.46
N VAL A 259 -4.12 36.50 -25.01
CA VAL A 259 -2.98 37.35 -25.34
C VAL A 259 -2.93 38.42 -24.26
N PHE A 260 -2.04 38.24 -23.28
CA PHE A 260 -1.83 39.20 -22.20
C PHE A 260 -0.81 40.24 -22.61
N ALA A 261 -1.01 41.49 -22.20
CA ALA A 261 -0.01 42.55 -22.30
C ALA A 261 0.57 42.87 -20.91
N PRO A 262 1.78 42.35 -20.57
CA PRO A 262 2.42 42.67 -19.30
C PRO A 262 2.65 44.17 -19.15
N LYS A 263 2.52 44.67 -17.91
CA LYS A 263 2.69 46.10 -17.62
C LYS A 263 4.13 46.53 -17.82
N ALA A 264 4.34 47.54 -18.66
CA ALA A 264 5.66 48.12 -18.90
C ALA A 264 6.34 48.55 -17.59
N GLY A 265 7.61 48.16 -17.43
CA GLY A 265 8.41 48.46 -16.23
C GLY A 265 8.19 47.52 -15.04
N VAL A 266 7.31 46.52 -15.13
CA VAL A 266 7.18 45.46 -14.11
C VAL A 266 8.04 44.26 -14.51
N SER A 267 8.94 43.83 -13.62
CA SER A 267 9.96 42.81 -13.94
C SER A 267 9.43 41.38 -14.11
N HIS A 268 8.18 41.12 -13.73
CA HIS A 268 7.58 39.78 -13.75
C HIS A 268 6.11 39.86 -14.17
N PHE A 269 5.62 38.78 -14.74
CA PHE A 269 4.21 38.55 -15.07
C PHE A 269 3.72 37.35 -14.29
N GLN A 270 2.48 37.36 -13.79
CA GLN A 270 1.95 36.21 -13.06
C GLN A 270 0.44 35.99 -13.22
N VAL A 271 0.03 34.73 -13.19
CA VAL A 271 -1.39 34.32 -13.15
C VAL A 271 -1.53 33.17 -12.16
N GLY A 272 -2.56 33.21 -11.31
CA GLY A 272 -2.90 32.09 -10.42
C GLY A 272 -3.57 30.98 -11.21
N GLU A 273 -4.83 31.17 -11.61
CA GLU A 273 -5.62 30.19 -12.36
C GLU A 273 -6.38 30.86 -13.52
N ILE A 274 -6.69 30.06 -14.55
CA ILE A 274 -7.54 30.37 -15.69
C ILE A 274 -8.51 29.21 -15.87
N ALA A 275 -9.81 29.51 -15.90
CA ALA A 275 -10.85 28.55 -16.29
C ALA A 275 -11.62 29.09 -17.49
N LEU A 276 -11.90 28.24 -18.49
CA LEU A 276 -12.80 28.56 -19.59
C LEU A 276 -14.17 27.93 -19.30
N GLY A 277 -15.24 28.71 -19.45
CA GLY A 277 -16.60 28.25 -19.18
C GLY A 277 -16.98 27.06 -20.06
N GLY A 278 -17.39 25.95 -19.43
CA GLY A 278 -17.78 24.72 -20.13
C GLY A 278 -16.63 23.91 -20.72
N VAL A 279 -15.37 24.28 -20.42
CA VAL A 279 -14.17 23.57 -20.88
C VAL A 279 -13.39 23.06 -19.69
N ASP A 280 -13.11 21.76 -19.71
CA ASP A 280 -12.20 21.13 -18.77
C ASP A 280 -10.75 21.33 -19.23
N LEU A 281 -10.07 22.29 -18.61
CA LEU A 281 -8.64 22.55 -18.80
C LEU A 281 -7.76 21.66 -17.93
N ALA A 282 -8.32 21.20 -16.81
CA ALA A 282 -7.61 20.54 -15.72
C ALA A 282 -7.95 19.06 -15.74
N GLN A 283 -7.07 18.23 -16.28
CA GLN A 283 -7.21 16.77 -16.19
C GLN A 283 -7.45 16.39 -14.72
N GLY A 284 -8.65 15.94 -14.37
CA GLY A 284 -9.05 15.66 -12.98
C GLY A 284 -9.96 16.68 -12.29
N SER A 285 -10.56 17.66 -13.00
CA SER A 285 -11.62 18.52 -12.46
C SER A 285 -13.00 17.84 -12.39
N ALA A 286 -13.05 16.53 -12.63
CA ALA A 286 -14.27 15.76 -12.57
C ALA A 286 -14.94 15.87 -11.19
N VAL A 287 -16.27 15.95 -11.22
CA VAL A 287 -17.08 15.78 -10.02
C VAL A 287 -17.42 14.30 -9.86
N TYR A 288 -17.18 13.76 -8.66
CA TYR A 288 -17.47 12.37 -8.36
C TYR A 288 -18.87 12.26 -7.77
N VAL A 289 -19.78 11.60 -8.47
CA VAL A 289 -21.18 11.47 -8.06
C VAL A 289 -21.44 10.06 -7.56
N SER A 290 -22.07 9.92 -6.40
CA SER A 290 -22.36 8.63 -5.79
C SER A 290 -23.73 8.62 -5.10
N SER A 291 -24.22 7.41 -4.80
CA SER A 291 -25.38 7.23 -3.94
C SER A 291 -25.01 6.34 -2.74
N PRO A 292 -24.56 6.92 -1.61
CA PRO A 292 -24.20 6.17 -0.42
C PRO A 292 -25.32 5.31 0.18
N SER A 293 -26.58 5.57 -0.21
CA SER A 293 -27.75 4.76 0.17
C SER A 293 -27.93 3.50 -0.71
N GLY A 294 -27.03 3.24 -1.66
CA GLY A 294 -27.01 2.00 -2.45
C GLY A 294 -27.85 2.02 -3.74
N HIS A 295 -28.04 3.19 -4.36
CA HIS A 295 -28.86 3.35 -5.57
C HIS A 295 -28.07 3.83 -6.79
N ALA A 296 -26.98 3.13 -7.12
CA ALA A 296 -26.07 3.57 -8.19
C ALA A 296 -26.47 3.14 -9.62
N ASP A 297 -27.30 2.11 -9.78
CA ASP A 297 -27.54 1.44 -11.07
C ASP A 297 -28.04 2.37 -12.20
N SER A 298 -28.78 3.42 -11.87
CA SER A 298 -29.31 4.42 -12.80
C SER A 298 -28.77 5.84 -12.55
N LEU A 299 -27.77 5.97 -11.67
CA LEU A 299 -27.29 7.25 -11.19
C LEU A 299 -26.71 8.13 -12.30
N VAL A 300 -26.21 7.53 -13.39
CA VAL A 300 -25.74 8.27 -14.57
C VAL A 300 -26.84 9.14 -15.21
N GLY A 301 -28.11 8.74 -15.13
CA GLY A 301 -29.22 9.56 -15.61
C GLY A 301 -29.40 10.88 -14.83
N SER A 302 -28.83 11.00 -13.64
CA SER A 302 -28.89 12.27 -12.90
C SER A 302 -27.92 13.35 -13.42
N ILE A 303 -26.98 12.99 -14.30
CA ILE A 303 -25.85 13.86 -14.69
C ILE A 303 -25.63 13.97 -16.21
N ASP A 304 -26.33 13.20 -17.03
CA ASP A 304 -26.10 13.13 -18.48
C ASP A 304 -26.86 14.22 -19.28
N ALA A 305 -27.62 15.06 -18.57
CA ALA A 305 -28.44 16.14 -19.11
C ALA A 305 -29.54 15.70 -20.09
N ASP A 306 -29.89 14.41 -20.14
CA ASP A 306 -31.04 13.91 -20.87
C ASP A 306 -32.16 13.58 -19.88
N PRO A 307 -33.27 14.36 -19.84
CA PRO A 307 -34.35 14.09 -18.90
C PRO A 307 -35.02 12.72 -19.14
N ALA A 308 -34.83 12.07 -20.29
CA ALA A 308 -35.36 10.74 -20.56
C ALA A 308 -34.60 9.62 -19.81
N THR A 309 -33.34 9.84 -19.45
CA THR A 309 -32.52 8.92 -18.66
C THR A 309 -32.58 9.34 -17.21
N VAL A 310 -33.46 8.70 -16.42
CA VAL A 310 -33.70 9.13 -15.04
C VAL A 310 -32.84 8.35 -14.04
N TRP A 311 -32.46 9.02 -12.95
CA TRP A 311 -32.08 8.32 -11.72
C TRP A 311 -33.34 7.77 -11.05
N ALA A 312 -33.49 6.46 -11.13
CA ALA A 312 -34.62 5.71 -10.59
C ALA A 312 -34.20 5.04 -9.28
N VAL A 313 -34.85 5.45 -8.18
CA VAL A 313 -34.71 4.85 -6.86
C VAL A 313 -36.01 4.11 -6.54
N PRO A 314 -35.99 2.80 -6.26
CA PRO A 314 -37.19 2.08 -5.86
C PRO A 314 -37.69 2.58 -4.49
N ALA A 315 -38.98 2.35 -4.17
CA ALA A 315 -39.49 2.66 -2.84
C ALA A 315 -38.71 1.88 -1.77
N THR A 316 -38.06 2.61 -0.87
CA THR A 316 -37.25 2.07 0.23
C THR A 316 -37.74 2.63 1.56
N GLY A 317 -37.65 1.84 2.64
CA GLY A 317 -38.03 2.29 3.99
C GLY A 317 -37.07 3.30 4.64
N GLY A 318 -36.15 3.92 3.87
CA GLY A 318 -35.12 4.84 4.34
C GLY A 318 -34.70 5.82 3.24
N ASP A 319 -33.84 6.78 3.60
CA ASP A 319 -33.45 7.91 2.74
C ASP A 319 -32.72 7.48 1.47
N ALA A 320 -33.02 8.19 0.37
CA ALA A 320 -32.24 8.13 -0.86
C ALA A 320 -31.24 9.28 -0.87
N VAL A 321 -29.95 8.98 -1.01
CA VAL A 321 -28.88 9.99 -0.96
C VAL A 321 -28.23 10.11 -2.33
N TRP A 322 -28.16 11.34 -2.83
CA TRP A 322 -27.34 11.74 -3.96
C TRP A 322 -26.19 12.60 -3.45
N GLN A 323 -24.96 12.24 -3.75
CA GLN A 323 -23.76 12.90 -3.23
C GLN A 323 -22.84 13.29 -4.37
N VAL A 324 -22.23 14.47 -4.26
CA VAL A 324 -21.14 14.91 -5.11
C VAL A 324 -19.91 15.23 -4.29
N GLU A 325 -18.75 14.83 -4.80
CA GLU A 325 -17.46 15.18 -4.25
C GLU A 325 -16.59 15.83 -5.35
N PRO A 326 -16.45 17.16 -5.35
CA PRO A 326 -15.60 17.85 -6.31
C PRO A 326 -14.10 17.53 -6.11
N SER A 327 -13.28 17.83 -7.10
CA SER A 327 -11.82 17.61 -7.05
C SER A 327 -11.11 18.47 -6.00
N SER A 328 -11.64 19.65 -5.71
CA SER A 328 -11.19 20.56 -4.65
C SER A 328 -12.39 21.11 -3.86
N LYS A 329 -12.14 21.74 -2.70
CA LYS A 329 -13.23 22.35 -1.93
C LYS A 329 -13.83 23.51 -2.74
N ILE A 330 -15.15 23.55 -2.82
CA ILE A 330 -15.88 24.59 -3.55
C ILE A 330 -17.05 25.09 -2.69
N THR A 331 -17.47 26.34 -2.88
CA THR A 331 -18.67 26.91 -2.26
C THR A 331 -19.86 26.77 -3.19
N LEU A 332 -20.84 25.95 -2.81
CA LEU A 332 -22.12 25.82 -3.52
C LEU A 332 -23.23 26.57 -2.75
N ASN A 333 -24.07 27.30 -3.46
CA ASN A 333 -25.12 28.19 -2.94
C ASN A 333 -26.50 27.93 -3.57
N GLY A 334 -26.63 26.89 -4.39
CA GLY A 334 -27.91 26.48 -4.95
C GLY A 334 -27.83 25.09 -5.60
N TYR A 335 -28.96 24.65 -6.12
CA TYR A 335 -29.09 23.40 -6.89
C TYR A 335 -30.30 23.45 -7.83
N VAL A 336 -30.28 22.60 -8.83
CA VAL A 336 -31.36 22.38 -9.80
C VAL A 336 -31.79 20.92 -9.70
N LEU A 337 -33.10 20.68 -9.58
CA LEU A 337 -33.69 19.36 -9.72
C LEU A 337 -34.56 19.33 -10.98
N THR A 338 -34.29 18.38 -11.86
CA THR A 338 -35.08 18.16 -13.09
C THR A 338 -36.04 17.00 -12.86
N SER A 339 -37.33 17.26 -13.01
CA SER A 339 -38.35 16.20 -12.92
C SER A 339 -38.20 15.21 -14.06
N ALA A 340 -38.57 13.94 -13.83
CA ALA A 340 -38.71 12.99 -14.92
C ALA A 340 -39.78 13.47 -15.94
N PRO A 341 -39.75 13.00 -17.20
CA PRO A 341 -40.80 13.28 -18.16
C PRO A 341 -42.11 12.53 -17.80
N ASP A 342 -42.03 11.46 -17.00
CA ASP A 342 -43.11 10.55 -16.62
C ASP A 342 -43.25 10.37 -15.10
N ALA A 343 -44.32 9.73 -14.62
CA ALA A 343 -44.53 9.38 -13.20
C ALA A 343 -44.44 10.55 -12.18
N PRO A 344 -45.31 11.58 -12.25
CA PRO A 344 -45.28 12.73 -11.31
C PRO A 344 -45.53 12.35 -9.84
N GLU A 345 -46.13 11.18 -9.59
CA GLU A 345 -46.29 10.61 -8.26
C GLU A 345 -44.95 10.18 -7.63
N GLN A 346 -43.87 10.10 -8.42
CA GLN A 346 -42.51 9.72 -8.00
C GLN A 346 -41.56 10.93 -7.94
N ASP A 347 -42.07 12.16 -8.05
CA ASP A 347 -41.26 13.34 -7.80
C ASP A 347 -41.01 13.49 -6.28
N PRO A 348 -39.77 13.82 -5.84
CA PRO A 348 -39.48 14.01 -4.43
C PRO A 348 -40.25 15.22 -3.87
N ARG A 349 -40.64 15.12 -2.58
CA ARG A 349 -41.38 16.18 -1.87
C ARG A 349 -40.55 16.86 -0.80
N ASP A 350 -39.70 16.09 -0.12
CA ASP A 350 -38.98 16.50 1.07
C ASP A 350 -37.50 16.09 0.95
N TRP A 351 -36.58 17.01 1.23
CA TRP A 351 -35.15 16.72 1.22
C TRP A 351 -34.32 17.72 2.03
N ILE A 352 -33.10 17.28 2.36
CA ILE A 352 -32.09 18.07 3.06
C ILE A 352 -30.83 18.16 2.19
N VAL A 353 -30.28 19.37 2.05
CA VAL A 353 -28.95 19.60 1.46
C VAL A 353 -27.93 19.80 2.57
N ALA A 354 -26.78 19.16 2.47
CA ALA A 354 -25.70 19.30 3.44
C ALA A 354 -24.31 19.33 2.78
N GLY A 355 -23.36 19.99 3.45
CA GLY A 355 -21.93 20.02 3.08
C GLY A 355 -21.06 19.34 4.14
N SER A 356 -19.93 18.76 3.71
CA SER A 356 -18.96 18.09 4.58
C SER A 356 -17.53 18.18 4.06
N ASP A 357 -16.56 18.23 4.97
CA ASP A 357 -15.13 18.12 4.66
C ASP A 357 -14.58 16.71 4.82
N ASP A 358 -15.23 15.89 5.63
CA ASP A 358 -14.70 14.62 6.10
C ASP A 358 -15.62 13.43 5.84
N GLY A 359 -16.81 13.68 5.28
CA GLY A 359 -17.85 12.68 5.00
C GLY A 359 -18.52 12.03 6.21
N LEU A 360 -18.09 12.38 7.43
CA LEU A 360 -18.65 11.87 8.67
C LEU A 360 -19.55 12.93 9.33
N THR A 361 -19.12 14.18 9.28
CA THR A 361 -19.80 15.32 9.88
C THR A 361 -20.40 16.18 8.77
N TRP A 362 -21.72 16.35 8.82
CA TRP A 362 -22.47 17.06 7.78
C TRP A 362 -23.17 18.28 8.37
N LYS A 363 -23.00 19.43 7.73
CA LYS A 363 -23.70 20.66 8.07
C LYS A 363 -24.86 20.87 7.10
N THR A 364 -26.07 20.96 7.63
CA THR A 364 -27.27 21.31 6.85
C THR A 364 -27.14 22.71 6.26
N LEU A 365 -27.43 22.83 4.97
CA LEU A 365 -27.36 24.06 4.18
C LEU A 365 -28.74 24.51 3.67
N ASP A 366 -29.64 23.56 3.37
CA ASP A 366 -31.02 23.81 2.96
C ASP A 366 -31.93 22.66 3.41
N THR A 367 -33.22 22.96 3.62
CA THR A 367 -34.27 21.98 3.95
C THR A 367 -35.53 22.34 3.18
N ARG A 368 -36.09 21.37 2.45
CA ARG A 368 -37.33 21.52 1.69
C ARG A 368 -38.38 20.52 2.14
N ALA A 369 -39.63 20.94 2.10
CA ALA A 369 -40.78 20.09 2.42
C ALA A 369 -41.99 20.46 1.56
N GLY A 370 -42.75 19.45 1.13
CA GLY A 370 -44.00 19.60 0.38
C GLY A 370 -43.85 20.17 -1.04
N GLU A 371 -42.68 20.03 -1.67
CA GLU A 371 -42.41 20.58 -3.00
C GLU A 371 -43.23 19.88 -4.11
N THR A 372 -43.41 20.54 -5.26
CA THR A 372 -44.16 20.03 -6.43
C THR A 372 -43.45 20.37 -7.74
N PHE A 373 -43.52 19.53 -8.77
CA PHE A 373 -42.91 19.81 -10.08
C PHE A 373 -44.02 19.98 -11.14
N PRO A 374 -44.48 21.22 -11.40
CA PRO A 374 -45.59 21.46 -12.32
C PRO A 374 -45.24 21.17 -13.78
N ASP A 375 -43.99 21.41 -14.17
CA ASP A 375 -43.48 21.20 -15.52
C ASP A 375 -42.60 19.95 -15.57
N ARG A 376 -42.87 19.05 -16.53
CA ARG A 376 -42.16 17.76 -16.67
C ARG A 376 -40.92 17.89 -17.54
N GLY A 377 -39.83 17.23 -17.14
CA GLY A 377 -38.53 17.33 -17.84
C GLY A 377 -37.85 18.69 -17.70
N ALA A 378 -38.38 19.59 -16.88
CA ALA A 378 -37.85 20.94 -16.67
C ALA A 378 -37.12 21.03 -15.32
N GLY A 379 -36.00 21.75 -15.30
CA GLY A 379 -35.24 22.02 -14.08
C GLY A 379 -35.91 23.08 -13.21
N ARG A 380 -36.10 22.79 -11.92
CA ARG A 380 -36.46 23.78 -10.89
C ARG A 380 -35.21 24.15 -10.09
N THR A 381 -34.93 25.44 -10.00
CA THR A 381 -33.77 26.00 -9.29
C THR A 381 -34.13 26.37 -7.86
N PHE A 382 -33.24 26.02 -6.93
CA PHE A 382 -33.31 26.35 -5.52
C PHE A 382 -32.01 27.04 -5.10
N THR A 383 -32.08 28.02 -4.20
CA THR A 383 -30.92 28.75 -3.68
C THR A 383 -30.94 28.78 -2.16
N TYR A 384 -29.75 28.87 -1.56
CA TYR A 384 -29.54 28.95 -0.12
C TYR A 384 -28.29 29.78 0.21
N ALA A 385 -28.25 30.35 1.41
CA ALA A 385 -27.09 31.13 1.85
C ALA A 385 -25.97 30.19 2.30
N ASN A 386 -24.84 30.21 1.59
CA ASN A 386 -23.62 29.53 2.01
C ASN A 386 -22.38 30.27 1.52
N THR A 387 -21.43 30.50 2.41
CA THR A 387 -20.13 31.10 2.11
C THR A 387 -18.97 30.16 2.43
N THR A 388 -19.25 28.95 2.94
CA THR A 388 -18.25 27.96 3.31
C THR A 388 -18.05 26.97 2.15
N ALA A 389 -16.80 26.78 1.75
CA ALA A 389 -16.42 25.73 0.81
C ALA A 389 -16.34 24.38 1.52
N TYR A 390 -16.91 23.34 0.92
CA TYR A 390 -16.83 21.97 1.43
C TYR A 390 -16.20 21.04 0.38
N ALA A 391 -15.60 19.94 0.84
CA ALA A 391 -15.05 18.90 -0.03
C ALA A 391 -16.14 18.00 -0.66
N MET A 392 -17.34 17.99 -0.07
CA MET A 392 -18.44 17.11 -0.44
C MET A 392 -19.79 17.78 -0.16
N TYR A 393 -20.77 17.48 -0.99
CA TYR A 393 -22.16 17.93 -0.84
C TYR A 393 -23.12 16.76 -1.08
N ARG A 394 -24.27 16.77 -0.42
CA ARG A 394 -25.31 15.76 -0.67
C ARG A 394 -26.71 16.34 -0.60
N ILE A 395 -27.63 15.68 -1.30
CA ILE A 395 -29.07 15.81 -1.15
C ILE A 395 -29.60 14.49 -0.60
N SER A 396 -30.25 14.54 0.55
CA SER A 396 -30.91 13.40 1.20
C SER A 396 -32.41 13.56 1.05
N PHE A 397 -33.03 12.70 0.23
CA PHE A 397 -34.48 12.62 0.09
C PHE A 397 -35.04 11.73 1.19
N SER A 398 -35.94 12.27 2.02
CA SER A 398 -36.35 11.66 3.29
C SER A 398 -37.36 10.54 3.08
N ALA A 399 -36.97 9.29 3.38
CA ALA A 399 -37.81 8.08 3.28
C ALA A 399 -38.82 8.10 2.10
N PRO A 400 -38.35 8.32 0.86
CA PRO A 400 -39.25 8.57 -0.23
C PRO A 400 -40.01 7.30 -0.64
N GLY A 401 -41.13 7.48 -1.34
CA GLY A 401 -41.61 6.44 -2.26
C GLY A 401 -40.57 6.14 -3.34
N ALA A 402 -40.98 5.49 -4.43
CA ALA A 402 -40.09 5.42 -5.59
C ALA A 402 -39.80 6.86 -6.08
N ILE A 403 -38.54 7.17 -6.39
CA ILE A 403 -38.12 8.46 -6.96
C ILE A 403 -37.68 8.25 -8.42
N ARG A 404 -38.08 9.19 -9.28
CA ARG A 404 -37.48 9.36 -10.62
C ARG A 404 -37.12 10.83 -10.84
N LEU A 405 -35.83 11.10 -11.08
CA LEU A 405 -35.34 12.43 -11.40
C LEU A 405 -34.54 12.39 -12.71
N GLY A 406 -34.81 13.33 -13.62
CA GLY A 406 -34.10 13.47 -14.89
C GLY A 406 -32.83 14.31 -14.81
N GLY A 407 -32.46 14.78 -13.61
CA GLY A 407 -31.23 15.56 -13.42
C GLY A 407 -31.11 16.17 -12.03
N ILE A 408 -29.88 16.18 -11.51
CA ILE A 408 -29.53 16.87 -10.26
C ILE A 408 -28.24 17.64 -10.52
N ALA A 409 -28.26 18.95 -10.27
CA ALA A 409 -27.06 19.77 -10.39
C ALA A 409 -26.90 20.72 -9.22
N PHE A 410 -25.74 20.73 -8.57
CA PHE A 410 -25.40 21.80 -7.63
C PHE A 410 -24.86 23.02 -8.38
N THR A 411 -25.14 24.21 -7.86
CA THR A 411 -24.70 25.49 -8.42
C THR A 411 -23.96 26.33 -7.37
N GLY A 412 -23.00 27.11 -7.84
CA GLY A 412 -22.23 28.09 -7.07
C GLY A 412 -21.81 29.25 -7.97
N ASP A 413 -21.13 30.24 -7.41
CA ASP A 413 -20.64 31.39 -8.18
C ASP A 413 -19.67 30.93 -9.27
N GLY A 414 -20.12 30.97 -10.54
CA GLY A 414 -19.34 30.53 -11.70
C GLY A 414 -19.20 29.00 -11.85
N PHE A 415 -19.94 28.20 -11.09
CA PHE A 415 -19.85 26.74 -11.12
C PHE A 415 -21.22 26.05 -11.19
N SER A 416 -21.32 24.97 -11.98
CA SER A 416 -22.46 24.07 -11.99
C SER A 416 -22.00 22.65 -12.28
N THR A 417 -22.51 21.66 -11.54
CA THR A 417 -22.21 20.26 -11.83
C THR A 417 -22.85 19.77 -13.13
N ALA A 418 -23.88 20.45 -13.66
CA ALA A 418 -24.47 20.14 -14.97
C ALA A 418 -23.51 20.41 -16.14
N GLY A 419 -22.59 21.36 -15.97
CA GLY A 419 -21.56 21.68 -16.96
C GLY A 419 -20.21 21.03 -16.66
N ALA A 420 -20.12 20.24 -15.58
CA ALA A 420 -18.90 19.58 -15.16
C ALA A 420 -18.80 18.19 -15.77
N LYS A 421 -17.57 17.74 -15.98
CA LYS A 421 -17.31 16.32 -16.25
C LYS A 421 -17.67 15.52 -15.01
N ALA A 422 -18.61 14.60 -15.12
CA ALA A 422 -19.06 13.82 -13.98
C ALA A 422 -18.68 12.34 -14.12
N VAL A 423 -18.12 11.80 -13.04
CA VAL A 423 -17.75 10.40 -12.90
C VAL A 423 -18.63 9.79 -11.83
N VAL A 424 -19.38 8.77 -12.22
CA VAL A 424 -20.44 8.18 -11.40
C VAL A 424 -19.94 6.90 -10.78
N ASP A 425 -20.24 6.77 -9.49
CA ASP A 425 -20.07 5.54 -8.73
C ASP A 425 -18.61 5.04 -8.82
N TYR A 426 -17.67 5.97 -8.70
CA TYR A 426 -16.24 5.69 -8.75
C TYR A 426 -15.81 4.85 -7.55
N ARG A 427 -14.99 3.83 -7.81
CA ARG A 427 -14.32 3.05 -6.78
C ARG A 427 -12.97 2.55 -7.29
N ARG A 428 -11.88 2.91 -6.60
CA ARG A 428 -10.61 2.18 -6.71
C ARG A 428 -10.41 1.30 -5.48
N ALA A 429 -9.84 0.12 -5.66
CA ALA A 429 -9.65 -0.83 -4.59
C ALA A 429 -8.42 -1.71 -4.79
N LEU A 430 -7.85 -2.19 -3.69
CA LEU A 430 -6.90 -3.29 -3.63
C LEU A 430 -7.50 -4.37 -2.74
N ASP A 431 -7.83 -5.51 -3.31
CA ASP A 431 -8.20 -6.69 -2.53
C ASP A 431 -6.93 -7.45 -2.14
N ILE A 432 -6.49 -7.30 -0.89
CA ILE A 432 -5.25 -7.90 -0.39
C ILE A 432 -5.38 -9.42 -0.19
N VAL A 433 -6.58 -9.98 -0.27
CA VAL A 433 -6.83 -11.43 -0.14
C VAL A 433 -6.48 -12.16 -1.44
N ASP A 434 -6.70 -11.53 -2.59
CA ASP A 434 -6.39 -12.12 -3.91
C ASP A 434 -5.32 -11.33 -4.71
N GLY A 435 -4.89 -10.18 -4.20
CA GLY A 435 -3.83 -9.35 -4.76
C GLY A 435 -4.23 -8.60 -6.03
N THR A 436 -5.51 -8.28 -6.21
CA THR A 436 -6.02 -7.56 -7.39
C THR A 436 -6.32 -6.11 -7.07
N HIS A 437 -5.72 -5.20 -7.84
CA HIS A 437 -6.15 -3.81 -7.90
C HIS A 437 -7.27 -3.65 -8.92
N SER A 438 -8.31 -2.88 -8.59
CA SER A 438 -9.37 -2.55 -9.53
C SER A 438 -9.82 -1.09 -9.45
N THR A 439 -10.22 -0.53 -10.58
CA THR A 439 -10.90 0.76 -10.65
C THR A 439 -12.17 0.59 -11.48
N HIS A 440 -13.32 0.98 -10.93
CA HIS A 440 -14.62 0.91 -11.59
C HIS A 440 -15.32 2.25 -11.49
N PHE A 441 -15.92 2.71 -12.59
CA PHE A 441 -16.74 3.92 -12.63
C PHE A 441 -17.60 3.93 -13.90
N ALA A 442 -18.63 4.77 -13.90
CA ALA A 442 -19.41 5.08 -15.10
C ALA A 442 -19.28 6.56 -15.48
N THR A 443 -19.41 6.84 -16.77
CA THR A 443 -19.58 8.20 -17.30
C THR A 443 -20.72 8.20 -18.31
N ALA A 444 -21.06 9.37 -18.87
CA ALA A 444 -21.96 9.44 -20.02
C ALA A 444 -21.46 8.61 -21.22
N GLN A 445 -20.16 8.23 -21.24
CA GLN A 445 -19.49 7.42 -22.27
C GLN A 445 -19.54 5.90 -22.01
N GLY A 446 -20.13 5.45 -20.90
CA GLY A 446 -20.24 4.03 -20.54
C GLY A 446 -19.54 3.70 -19.22
N THR A 447 -19.62 2.43 -18.82
CA THR A 447 -18.98 1.90 -17.62
C THR A 447 -17.58 1.41 -17.97
N VAL A 448 -16.60 1.76 -17.15
CA VAL A 448 -15.20 1.34 -17.28
C VAL A 448 -14.80 0.47 -16.09
N LEU A 449 -14.12 -0.65 -16.38
CA LEU A 449 -13.41 -1.45 -15.39
C LEU A 449 -11.94 -1.55 -15.78
N ARG A 450 -11.09 -1.29 -14.79
CA ARG A 450 -9.65 -1.50 -14.82
C ARG A 450 -9.29 -2.55 -13.79
N GLU A 451 -8.42 -3.47 -14.15
CA GLU A 451 -7.87 -4.47 -13.25
C GLU A 451 -6.37 -4.56 -13.43
N ALA A 452 -5.63 -4.73 -12.35
CA ALA A 452 -4.18 -4.89 -12.38
C ALA A 452 -3.69 -5.82 -11.28
N PHE A 453 -2.63 -6.57 -11.59
CA PHE A 453 -1.93 -7.41 -10.62
C PHE A 453 -0.49 -7.65 -11.04
N ALA A 454 0.39 -7.91 -10.07
CA ALA A 454 1.76 -8.32 -10.30
C ALA A 454 1.84 -9.84 -10.12
N SER A 455 1.92 -10.58 -11.23
CA SER A 455 1.90 -12.04 -11.20
C SER A 455 3.24 -12.58 -10.69
N ARG A 456 3.20 -13.39 -9.62
CA ARG A 456 4.37 -14.12 -9.10
C ARG A 456 4.81 -15.26 -10.00
N GLU A 457 3.87 -15.99 -10.60
CA GLU A 457 4.13 -17.11 -11.52
C GLU A 457 4.63 -16.63 -12.89
N ALA A 458 3.92 -15.68 -13.52
CA ALA A 458 4.30 -15.17 -14.84
C ALA A 458 5.44 -14.13 -14.76
N ASP A 459 5.75 -13.64 -13.55
CA ASP A 459 6.84 -12.72 -13.25
C ASP A 459 6.76 -11.39 -14.05
N VAL A 460 5.52 -10.87 -14.23
CA VAL A 460 5.19 -9.62 -14.94
C VAL A 460 4.09 -8.86 -14.21
N ILE A 461 3.95 -7.56 -14.49
CA ILE A 461 2.75 -6.78 -14.15
C ILE A 461 1.76 -6.88 -15.31
N ALA A 462 0.51 -7.22 -15.02
CA ALA A 462 -0.57 -7.30 -15.99
C ALA A 462 -1.65 -6.26 -15.66
N VAL A 463 -2.11 -5.52 -16.68
CA VAL A 463 -3.15 -4.49 -16.54
C VAL A 463 -4.16 -4.64 -17.66
N ARG A 464 -5.46 -4.58 -17.35
CA ARG A 464 -6.54 -4.61 -18.33
C ARG A 464 -7.48 -3.45 -18.14
N PHE A 465 -7.88 -2.83 -19.24
CA PHE A 465 -8.91 -1.81 -19.35
C PHE A 465 -10.06 -2.36 -20.18
N THR A 466 -11.30 -2.14 -19.74
CA THR A 466 -12.52 -2.59 -20.43
C THR A 466 -13.63 -1.54 -20.30
N THR A 467 -14.44 -1.40 -21.34
CA THR A 467 -15.67 -0.59 -21.35
C THR A 467 -16.85 -1.38 -21.88
N ASP A 468 -18.06 -1.09 -21.41
CA ASP A 468 -19.30 -1.65 -21.97
C ASP A 468 -19.73 -1.01 -23.30
N ARG A 469 -19.13 0.13 -23.68
CA ARG A 469 -19.45 0.84 -24.91
C ARG A 469 -18.46 0.49 -26.03
N PRO A 470 -18.91 -0.17 -27.11
CA PRO A 470 -18.08 -0.47 -28.28
C PRO A 470 -17.28 0.76 -28.77
N GLY A 471 -15.96 0.61 -28.88
CA GLY A 471 -15.05 1.64 -29.39
C GLY A 471 -14.84 2.87 -28.50
N ALA A 472 -15.34 2.90 -27.27
CA ALA A 472 -15.26 4.09 -26.42
C ALA A 472 -13.89 4.33 -25.76
N LEU A 473 -12.95 3.37 -25.81
CA LEU A 473 -11.60 3.54 -25.28
C LEU A 473 -10.64 4.00 -26.39
N THR A 474 -10.29 5.29 -26.35
CA THR A 474 -9.10 5.81 -27.04
C THR A 474 -8.07 6.19 -25.99
N ALA A 475 -6.83 5.73 -26.15
CA ALA A 475 -5.76 5.96 -25.20
C ALA A 475 -4.41 6.27 -25.86
N LEU A 476 -3.59 7.09 -25.21
CA LEU A 476 -2.16 7.24 -25.51
C LEU A 476 -1.35 6.58 -24.38
N LEU A 477 -0.60 5.53 -24.73
CA LEU A 477 0.31 4.83 -23.84
C LEU A 477 1.71 5.42 -23.98
N THR A 478 2.31 5.82 -22.87
CA THR A 478 3.72 6.25 -22.80
C THR A 478 4.48 5.47 -21.73
N LEU A 479 5.79 5.35 -21.90
CA LEU A 479 6.72 4.74 -20.97
C LEU A 479 7.87 5.72 -20.75
N ALA A 480 8.24 5.97 -19.50
CA ALA A 480 9.37 6.82 -19.15
C ALA A 480 10.29 6.12 -18.15
N SER A 481 11.60 6.21 -18.37
CA SER A 481 12.60 5.90 -17.36
C SER A 481 12.68 7.04 -16.36
N LYS A 482 12.92 6.73 -15.09
CA LYS A 482 13.21 7.72 -14.04
C LYS A 482 14.73 7.88 -13.82
N GLN A 483 15.52 7.31 -14.73
CA GLN A 483 16.97 7.50 -14.83
C GLN A 483 17.29 8.49 -15.96
N ASP A 484 18.21 9.41 -15.69
CA ASP A 484 18.55 10.50 -16.60
C ASP A 484 19.11 10.00 -17.94
N GLY A 485 18.73 10.67 -19.03
CA GLY A 485 19.28 10.41 -20.37
C GLY A 485 18.83 9.11 -21.04
N VAL A 486 17.88 8.37 -20.46
CA VAL A 486 17.38 7.11 -21.01
C VAL A 486 16.13 7.36 -21.87
N ALA A 487 16.28 7.25 -23.19
CA ALA A 487 15.21 7.46 -24.15
C ALA A 487 14.31 6.21 -24.32
N THR A 488 13.02 6.46 -24.58
CA THR A 488 12.05 5.40 -24.90
C THR A 488 12.02 5.13 -26.40
N ALA A 489 12.15 3.86 -26.77
CA ALA A 489 11.92 3.34 -28.11
C ALA A 489 10.45 2.94 -28.29
N ILE A 490 9.91 3.24 -29.48
CA ILE A 490 8.51 2.99 -29.84
C ILE A 490 8.48 2.01 -31.01
N ASP A 491 7.82 0.87 -30.83
CA ASP A 491 7.61 -0.15 -31.87
C ASP A 491 6.11 -0.43 -31.99
N ALA A 492 5.43 0.33 -32.86
CA ALA A 492 4.01 0.15 -33.12
C ALA A 492 3.68 -1.21 -33.75
N SER A 493 4.59 -1.78 -34.55
CA SER A 493 4.38 -3.07 -35.21
C SER A 493 4.39 -4.23 -34.20
N GLY A 494 5.32 -4.19 -33.24
CA GLY A 494 5.38 -5.09 -32.09
C GLY A 494 4.46 -4.70 -30.94
N ARG A 495 3.73 -3.59 -31.07
CA ARG A 495 2.85 -2.98 -30.06
C ARG A 495 3.52 -2.81 -28.70
N ARG A 496 4.76 -2.32 -28.70
CA ARG A 496 5.57 -2.21 -27.48
C ARG A 496 6.32 -0.88 -27.38
N LEU A 497 6.51 -0.46 -26.13
CA LEU A 497 7.40 0.63 -25.73
C LEU A 497 8.50 0.02 -24.87
N SER A 498 9.72 0.50 -25.03
CA SER A 498 10.86 -0.03 -24.28
C SER A 498 11.91 1.02 -24.01
N PHE A 499 12.63 0.89 -22.92
CA PHE A 499 13.90 1.59 -22.73
C PHE A 499 14.95 0.63 -22.18
N ALA A 500 16.22 0.97 -22.40
CA ALA A 500 17.37 0.31 -21.81
C ALA A 500 18.44 1.36 -21.50
N GLY A 501 19.13 1.19 -20.37
CA GLY A 501 20.15 2.11 -19.91
C GLY A 501 21.23 1.42 -19.09
N THR A 502 22.28 2.17 -18.80
CA THR A 502 23.38 1.76 -17.93
C THR A 502 23.64 2.89 -16.94
N MET A 503 23.59 2.57 -15.65
CA MET A 503 23.88 3.53 -14.59
C MET A 503 25.40 3.75 -14.46
N ALA A 504 25.81 4.80 -13.73
CA ALA A 504 27.22 5.12 -13.53
C ALA A 504 28.03 4.06 -12.73
N ASN A 505 27.35 3.10 -12.08
CA ASN A 505 27.95 1.93 -11.43
C ASN A 505 27.93 0.68 -12.33
N ASP A 506 27.79 0.86 -13.65
CA ASP A 506 27.71 -0.17 -14.67
C ASP A 506 26.51 -1.12 -14.56
N LEU A 507 25.54 -0.86 -13.68
CA LEU A 507 24.30 -1.64 -13.60
C LEU A 507 23.46 -1.39 -14.87
N THR A 508 23.22 -2.42 -15.65
CA THR A 508 22.34 -2.32 -16.82
C THR A 508 20.90 -2.57 -16.42
N HIS A 509 19.97 -1.81 -17.01
CA HIS A 509 18.55 -1.90 -16.70
C HIS A 509 17.72 -1.73 -17.97
N ALA A 510 16.56 -2.38 -18.01
CA ALA A 510 15.62 -2.25 -19.11
C ALA A 510 14.18 -2.47 -18.64
N ALA A 511 13.24 -1.89 -19.38
CA ALA A 511 11.80 -2.16 -19.23
C ALA A 511 11.13 -2.24 -20.59
N VAL A 512 10.10 -3.09 -20.68
CA VAL A 512 9.25 -3.23 -21.84
C VAL A 512 7.79 -3.32 -21.39
N VAL A 513 6.93 -2.45 -21.94
CA VAL A 513 5.47 -2.60 -21.87
C VAL A 513 4.93 -2.98 -23.25
N ARG A 514 4.06 -3.98 -23.30
CA ARG A 514 3.48 -4.52 -24.53
C ARG A 514 1.96 -4.57 -24.44
N ILE A 515 1.29 -4.08 -25.49
CA ILE A 515 -0.15 -4.30 -25.69
C ILE A 515 -0.32 -5.70 -26.29
N VAL A 516 -0.80 -6.65 -25.47
CA VAL A 516 -0.93 -8.06 -25.88
C VAL A 516 -2.31 -8.41 -26.43
N GLU A 517 -3.34 -7.68 -26.01
CA GLU A 517 -4.72 -7.85 -26.48
C GLU A 517 -5.36 -6.46 -26.63
N THR A 518 -5.92 -6.18 -27.80
CA THR A 518 -6.83 -5.05 -28.03
C THR A 518 -7.62 -5.29 -29.32
N ASP A 519 -8.85 -4.79 -29.34
CA ASP A 519 -9.74 -4.73 -30.49
C ASP A 519 -9.68 -3.38 -31.25
N GLY A 520 -8.97 -2.39 -30.70
CA GLY A 520 -8.73 -1.10 -31.35
C GLY A 520 -7.52 -1.10 -32.28
N GLN A 521 -7.30 0.05 -32.94
CA GLN A 521 -6.16 0.29 -33.82
C GLN A 521 -4.97 0.86 -33.05
N VAL A 522 -3.78 0.30 -33.25
CA VAL A 522 -2.54 0.75 -32.58
C VAL A 522 -1.64 1.48 -33.56
N THR A 523 -1.27 2.72 -33.26
CA THR A 523 -0.34 3.54 -34.06
C THR A 523 0.71 4.21 -33.17
N ALA A 524 1.86 4.59 -33.74
CA ALA A 524 2.81 5.46 -33.04
C ALA A 524 2.34 6.91 -33.13
N ALA A 525 2.25 7.60 -31.99
CA ALA A 525 1.89 9.01 -31.94
C ALA A 525 2.39 9.66 -30.65
N ASP A 526 2.74 10.96 -30.70
CA ASP A 526 3.00 11.80 -29.52
C ASP A 526 3.98 11.19 -28.51
N GLY A 527 5.05 10.56 -29.01
CA GLY A 527 6.07 9.92 -28.16
C GLY A 527 5.64 8.59 -27.52
N GLY A 528 4.54 7.98 -27.97
CA GLY A 528 4.00 6.73 -27.44
C GLY A 528 3.23 5.89 -28.45
N LEU A 529 2.39 5.00 -27.93
CA LEU A 529 1.44 4.18 -28.71
C LEU A 529 0.01 4.68 -28.49
N ARG A 530 -0.64 5.14 -29.55
CA ARG A 530 -2.06 5.48 -29.55
C ARG A 530 -2.88 4.24 -29.89
N VAL A 531 -3.84 3.92 -29.03
CA VAL A 531 -4.90 2.93 -29.27
C VAL A 531 -6.20 3.69 -29.53
N SER A 532 -6.81 3.51 -30.69
CA SER A 532 -8.07 4.17 -31.07
C SER A 532 -9.20 3.18 -31.18
N GLU A 533 -10.40 3.60 -30.77
CA GLU A 533 -11.65 2.85 -30.94
C GLU A 533 -11.62 1.42 -30.34
N ALA A 534 -10.98 1.25 -29.18
CA ALA A 534 -10.97 -0.01 -28.46
C ALA A 534 -12.19 -0.16 -27.53
N SER A 535 -12.54 -1.40 -27.20
CA SER A 535 -13.33 -1.74 -26.02
C SER A 535 -12.54 -2.48 -24.97
N SER A 536 -11.37 -3.01 -25.33
CA SER A 536 -10.43 -3.56 -24.35
C SER A 536 -8.97 -3.33 -24.73
N ILE A 537 -8.13 -3.15 -23.70
CA ILE A 537 -6.68 -3.03 -23.82
C ILE A 537 -6.06 -3.84 -22.69
N THR A 538 -5.21 -4.82 -23.02
CA THR A 538 -4.43 -5.58 -22.04
C THR A 538 -2.94 -5.31 -22.24
N LEU A 539 -2.29 -4.88 -21.16
CA LEU A 539 -0.86 -4.57 -21.09
C LEU A 539 -0.14 -5.62 -20.25
N LEU A 540 1.06 -5.99 -20.69
CA LEU A 540 2.06 -6.67 -19.86
C LEU A 540 3.30 -5.79 -19.74
N LEU A 541 3.85 -5.72 -18.54
CA LEU A 541 5.05 -4.95 -18.22
C LEU A 541 6.06 -5.86 -17.50
N ASP A 542 7.29 -5.85 -17.99
CA ASP A 542 8.46 -6.39 -17.28
C ASP A 542 9.58 -5.37 -17.28
N ALA A 543 10.33 -5.35 -16.18
CA ALA A 543 11.50 -4.52 -15.97
C ALA A 543 12.54 -5.34 -15.22
N ARG A 544 13.82 -5.22 -15.58
CA ARG A 544 14.91 -6.00 -14.98
C ARG A 544 16.20 -5.19 -14.96
N THR A 545 17.10 -5.58 -14.07
CA THR A 545 18.52 -5.21 -14.14
C THR A 545 19.37 -6.44 -14.43
N ASP A 546 20.68 -6.26 -14.62
CA ASP A 546 21.64 -7.36 -14.60
C ASP A 546 22.19 -7.68 -13.20
N TYR A 547 21.51 -7.24 -12.12
CA TYR A 547 21.88 -7.60 -10.77
C TYR A 547 21.81 -9.11 -10.53
N ARG A 548 22.75 -9.60 -9.73
CA ARG A 548 22.70 -10.95 -9.16
C ARG A 548 23.12 -10.88 -7.70
N LEU A 549 22.32 -11.46 -6.80
CA LEU A 549 22.69 -11.65 -5.39
C LEU A 549 23.78 -12.72 -5.27
N SER A 550 25.02 -12.35 -5.61
CA SER A 550 26.19 -13.22 -5.51
C SER A 550 27.49 -12.41 -5.43
N ALA A 551 28.14 -12.43 -4.27
CA ALA A 551 29.44 -11.78 -4.08
C ALA A 551 30.50 -12.37 -5.01
N ALA A 552 30.49 -13.71 -5.18
CA ALA A 552 31.42 -14.43 -6.04
C ALA A 552 31.33 -14.06 -7.53
N HIS A 553 30.21 -13.45 -7.96
CA HIS A 553 30.02 -12.97 -9.33
C HIS A 553 30.06 -11.44 -9.42
N GLY A 554 30.57 -10.75 -8.40
CA GLY A 554 30.65 -9.29 -8.38
C GLY A 554 29.29 -8.62 -8.50
N TRP A 555 28.24 -9.24 -7.95
CA TRP A 555 26.88 -8.72 -7.94
C TRP A 555 26.24 -8.46 -9.31
N ARG A 556 26.79 -9.09 -10.37
CA ARG A 556 26.32 -8.97 -11.76
C ARG A 556 25.98 -10.33 -12.35
N GLY A 557 25.03 -10.31 -13.29
CA GLY A 557 24.42 -11.47 -13.91
C GLY A 557 24.24 -11.28 -15.41
N ALA A 558 23.19 -11.88 -15.96
CA ALA A 558 22.86 -11.76 -17.38
C ALA A 558 22.24 -10.39 -17.68
N ALA A 559 22.45 -9.89 -18.90
CA ALA A 559 21.78 -8.68 -19.38
C ALA A 559 20.24 -8.80 -19.25
N PRO A 560 19.52 -7.71 -18.95
CA PRO A 560 18.10 -7.76 -18.64
C PRO A 560 17.20 -8.08 -19.85
N GLN A 561 17.53 -7.58 -21.04
CA GLN A 561 16.65 -7.62 -22.21
C GLN A 561 16.20 -9.05 -22.61
N PRO A 562 17.09 -10.07 -22.71
CA PRO A 562 16.66 -11.42 -23.10
C PRO A 562 15.67 -12.07 -22.11
N GLU A 563 15.84 -11.85 -20.81
CA GLU A 563 14.92 -12.40 -19.81
C GLU A 563 13.57 -11.65 -19.80
N ILE A 564 13.57 -10.34 -20.08
CA ILE A 564 12.33 -9.58 -20.29
C ILE A 564 11.54 -10.15 -21.47
N GLU A 565 12.19 -10.35 -22.62
CA GLU A 565 11.51 -10.88 -23.81
C GLU A 565 10.97 -12.30 -23.57
N LYS A 566 11.72 -13.14 -22.86
CA LYS A 566 11.28 -14.48 -22.50
C LYS A 566 10.05 -14.46 -21.58
N ALA A 567 10.06 -13.66 -20.52
CA ALA A 567 8.93 -13.54 -19.60
C ALA A 567 7.68 -12.99 -20.29
N LEU A 568 7.82 -11.90 -21.07
CA LEU A 568 6.70 -11.31 -21.81
C LEU A 568 6.13 -12.24 -22.88
N ASN A 569 6.97 -12.99 -23.60
CA ASN A 569 6.47 -13.96 -24.60
C ASN A 569 5.76 -15.14 -23.94
N ALA A 570 6.26 -15.64 -22.81
CA ALA A 570 5.59 -16.69 -22.05
C ALA A 570 4.22 -16.21 -21.51
N ALA A 571 4.17 -15.01 -20.92
CA ALA A 571 2.94 -14.44 -20.38
C ALA A 571 1.93 -14.08 -21.49
N ALA A 572 2.38 -13.53 -22.63
CA ALA A 572 1.52 -13.19 -23.77
C ALA A 572 0.90 -14.42 -24.47
N SER A 573 1.40 -15.63 -24.21
CA SER A 573 0.80 -16.88 -24.71
C SER A 573 -0.43 -17.34 -23.93
N ARG A 574 -0.73 -16.70 -22.79
CA ARG A 574 -1.85 -17.00 -21.90
C ARG A 574 -2.94 -15.95 -22.05
N SER A 575 -4.20 -16.34 -21.88
CA SER A 575 -5.30 -15.37 -21.85
C SER A 575 -5.25 -14.53 -20.57
N TRP A 576 -5.85 -13.32 -20.59
CA TRP A 576 -6.06 -12.52 -19.39
C TRP A 576 -6.70 -13.32 -18.25
N LYS A 577 -7.72 -14.13 -18.57
CA LYS A 577 -8.43 -14.95 -17.60
C LYS A 577 -7.49 -15.95 -16.93
N ASP A 578 -6.62 -16.61 -17.71
CA ASP A 578 -5.67 -17.60 -17.18
C ASP A 578 -4.57 -16.96 -16.33
N LEU A 579 -4.10 -15.76 -16.70
CA LEU A 579 -3.14 -15.00 -15.90
C LEU A 579 -3.77 -14.55 -14.57
N ARG A 580 -4.96 -13.96 -14.64
CA ARG A 580 -5.71 -13.49 -13.46
C ARG A 580 -6.05 -14.63 -12.52
N SER A 581 -6.62 -15.73 -13.03
CA SER A 581 -7.00 -16.88 -12.20
C SER A 581 -5.79 -17.50 -11.50
N ALA A 582 -4.67 -17.68 -12.19
CA ALA A 582 -3.46 -18.21 -11.57
C ALA A 582 -2.88 -17.28 -10.50
N HIS A 583 -2.84 -15.96 -10.77
CA HIS A 583 -2.45 -14.95 -9.78
C HIS A 583 -3.33 -15.02 -8.53
N THR A 584 -4.65 -14.90 -8.70
CA THR A 584 -5.58 -14.88 -7.57
C THR A 584 -5.54 -16.19 -6.76
N ALA A 585 -5.39 -17.34 -7.43
CA ALA A 585 -5.28 -18.63 -6.74
C ALA A 585 -4.01 -18.70 -5.87
N GLN A 586 -2.88 -18.22 -6.40
CA GLN A 586 -1.60 -18.25 -5.68
C GLN A 586 -1.59 -17.28 -4.48
N VAL A 587 -2.08 -16.05 -4.66
CA VAL A 587 -2.16 -15.08 -3.55
C VAL A 587 -3.14 -15.57 -2.49
N LEU A 588 -4.31 -16.06 -2.91
CA LEU A 588 -5.30 -16.63 -1.99
C LEU A 588 -4.74 -17.79 -1.19
N GLU A 589 -4.00 -18.71 -1.84
CA GLU A 589 -3.35 -19.83 -1.16
C GLU A 589 -2.45 -19.32 -0.02
N LEU A 590 -1.55 -18.38 -0.30
CA LEU A 590 -0.62 -17.82 0.69
C LEU A 590 -1.35 -17.02 1.79
N MET A 591 -2.30 -16.19 1.41
CA MET A 591 -3.05 -15.35 2.35
C MET A 591 -3.97 -16.18 3.25
N GLN A 592 -4.44 -17.34 2.81
CA GLN A 592 -5.28 -18.21 3.65
C GLN A 592 -4.50 -19.09 4.62
N ARG A 593 -3.16 -19.22 4.49
CA ARG A 593 -2.33 -20.03 5.39
C ARG A 593 -2.36 -19.59 6.84
N ALA A 594 -2.56 -18.30 7.11
CA ALA A 594 -2.70 -17.76 8.46
C ALA A 594 -3.79 -16.68 8.50
N LYS A 595 -4.74 -16.82 9.42
CA LYS A 595 -5.88 -15.90 9.61
C LYS A 595 -6.09 -15.61 11.08
N VAL A 596 -6.57 -14.41 11.35
CA VAL A 596 -6.93 -13.93 12.69
C VAL A 596 -8.24 -13.17 12.61
N GLU A 597 -9.14 -13.42 13.55
CA GLU A 597 -10.49 -12.85 13.57
C GLU A 597 -10.92 -12.56 15.02
N TRP A 598 -11.41 -11.34 15.28
CA TRP A 598 -11.97 -10.95 16.58
C TRP A 598 -12.98 -9.81 16.42
N GLY A 599 -14.11 -9.90 17.12
CA GLY A 599 -15.18 -8.90 16.97
C GLY A 599 -15.72 -8.79 15.54
N SER A 600 -16.58 -7.80 15.31
CA SER A 600 -17.18 -7.53 14.00
C SER A 600 -17.41 -6.05 13.82
N THR A 601 -17.06 -5.53 12.65
CA THR A 601 -17.40 -4.15 12.26
C THR A 601 -18.81 -4.13 11.67
N GLY A 602 -19.67 -3.20 12.13
CA GLY A 602 -21.03 -3.08 11.61
C GLY A 602 -21.07 -2.76 10.11
N GLU A 603 -22.11 -3.25 9.41
CA GLU A 603 -22.22 -3.16 7.94
C GLU A 603 -22.09 -1.73 7.40
N ALA A 604 -22.71 -0.76 8.07
CA ALA A 604 -22.63 0.65 7.68
C ALA A 604 -21.20 1.22 7.71
N VAL A 605 -20.36 0.74 8.63
CA VAL A 605 -18.95 1.12 8.72
C VAL A 605 -18.11 0.36 7.69
N MET A 606 -18.39 -0.93 7.48
CA MET A 606 -17.74 -1.73 6.45
C MET A 606 -17.98 -1.19 5.04
N ALA A 607 -19.15 -0.58 4.81
CA ALA A 607 -19.51 0.09 3.57
C ALA A 607 -18.90 1.49 3.42
N MET A 608 -18.06 1.97 4.34
CA MET A 608 -17.32 3.23 4.18
C MET A 608 -15.98 3.02 3.46
N PRO A 609 -15.51 4.02 2.70
CA PRO A 609 -14.14 4.06 2.19
C PRO A 609 -13.11 3.93 3.32
N THR A 610 -11.95 3.33 3.02
CA THR A 610 -10.90 3.04 4.00
C THR A 610 -10.39 4.29 4.72
N ASP A 611 -10.24 5.42 4.02
CA ASP A 611 -9.82 6.70 4.60
C ASP A 611 -10.85 7.24 5.61
N ARG A 612 -12.14 7.02 5.37
CA ARG A 612 -13.23 7.40 6.28
C ARG A 612 -13.29 6.50 7.50
N ARG A 613 -13.04 5.20 7.32
CA ARG A 613 -12.88 4.25 8.43
C ARG A 613 -11.71 4.63 9.32
N LEU A 614 -10.55 4.98 8.73
CA LEU A 614 -9.37 5.43 9.45
C LEU A 614 -9.62 6.72 10.24
N LEU A 615 -10.33 7.69 9.64
CA LEU A 615 -10.69 8.93 10.33
C LEU A 615 -11.62 8.67 11.53
N ARG A 616 -12.64 7.82 11.39
CA ARG A 616 -13.49 7.40 12.53
C ARG A 616 -12.67 6.72 13.61
N TYR A 617 -11.79 5.80 13.22
CA TYR A 617 -10.91 5.09 14.15
C TYR A 617 -10.01 6.07 14.92
N GLY A 618 -9.47 7.10 14.25
CA GLY A 618 -8.70 8.18 14.87
C GLY A 618 -9.48 9.05 15.86
N LYS A 619 -10.82 9.09 15.76
CA LYS A 619 -11.72 9.74 16.75
C LYS A 619 -12.03 8.83 17.95
N GLY A 620 -11.43 7.64 18.03
CA GLY A 620 -11.59 6.69 19.14
C GLY A 620 -12.70 5.65 18.93
N GLU A 621 -13.31 5.61 17.75
CA GLU A 621 -14.35 4.61 17.44
C GLU A 621 -13.75 3.22 17.20
N ALA A 622 -14.54 2.17 17.42
CA ALA A 622 -14.13 0.79 17.17
C ALA A 622 -14.26 0.41 15.69
N ASP A 623 -13.26 -0.32 15.19
CA ASP A 623 -13.30 -0.99 13.89
C ASP A 623 -12.41 -2.26 13.92
N PRO A 624 -12.87 -3.36 14.55
CA PRO A 624 -12.07 -4.58 14.69
C PRO A 624 -11.59 -5.15 13.34
N THR A 625 -12.40 -4.99 12.29
CA THR A 625 -12.02 -5.46 10.94
C THR A 625 -10.88 -4.63 10.36
N LEU A 626 -10.74 -3.35 10.71
CA LEU A 626 -9.59 -2.53 10.30
C LEU A 626 -8.29 -2.98 10.97
N GLU A 627 -8.35 -3.38 12.24
CA GLU A 627 -7.22 -3.97 12.97
C GLU A 627 -6.80 -5.33 12.37
N GLN A 628 -7.77 -6.19 12.07
CA GLN A 628 -7.52 -7.46 11.35
C GLN A 628 -6.96 -7.20 9.94
N THR A 629 -7.43 -6.16 9.26
CA THR A 629 -6.92 -5.76 7.94
C THR A 629 -5.47 -5.30 8.03
N LEU A 630 -5.06 -4.62 9.11
CA LEU A 630 -3.64 -4.26 9.30
C LEU A 630 -2.74 -5.51 9.41
N TYR A 631 -3.18 -6.55 10.12
CA TYR A 631 -2.48 -7.84 10.17
C TYR A 631 -2.39 -8.50 8.79
N ALA A 632 -3.52 -8.62 8.09
CA ALA A 632 -3.56 -9.22 6.75
C ALA A 632 -2.71 -8.41 5.75
N TYR A 633 -2.70 -7.08 5.86
CA TYR A 633 -1.96 -6.22 4.96
C TYR A 633 -0.45 -6.34 5.15
N GLY A 634 0.05 -6.46 6.39
CA GLY A 634 1.46 -6.75 6.64
C GLY A 634 1.92 -8.06 6.00
N ARG A 635 1.09 -9.12 6.03
CA ARG A 635 1.35 -10.39 5.33
C ARG A 635 1.35 -10.22 3.81
N TYR A 636 0.34 -9.51 3.27
CA TYR A 636 0.27 -9.20 1.84
C TYR A 636 1.46 -8.38 1.35
N LEU A 637 1.93 -7.40 2.14
CA LEU A 637 3.09 -6.59 1.79
C LEU A 637 4.36 -7.44 1.78
N LEU A 638 4.56 -8.32 2.76
CA LEU A 638 5.76 -9.17 2.84
C LEU A 638 5.80 -10.18 1.69
N LEU A 639 4.68 -10.83 1.39
CA LEU A 639 4.58 -11.67 0.19
C LEU A 639 4.64 -10.83 -1.10
N SER A 640 4.39 -9.53 -1.08
CA SER A 640 4.52 -8.71 -2.28
C SER A 640 5.95 -8.21 -2.51
N SER A 641 6.81 -8.25 -1.48
CA SER A 641 8.16 -7.68 -1.51
C SER A 641 9.30 -8.69 -1.32
N SER A 642 9.03 -9.93 -0.86
CA SER A 642 10.08 -10.92 -0.59
C SER A 642 9.69 -12.36 -0.98
N LYS A 643 10.56 -13.03 -1.75
CA LYS A 643 10.42 -14.44 -2.17
C LYS A 643 11.79 -15.13 -2.34
N PRO A 644 11.86 -16.47 -2.33
CA PRO A 644 13.10 -17.18 -2.61
C PRO A 644 13.67 -16.78 -3.98
N GLY A 645 14.99 -16.56 -4.05
CA GLY A 645 15.67 -16.11 -5.27
C GLY A 645 15.51 -14.61 -5.58
N GLY A 646 14.79 -13.85 -4.76
CA GLY A 646 14.74 -12.39 -4.78
C GLY A 646 15.62 -11.74 -3.71
N LEU A 647 15.42 -10.43 -3.51
CA LEU A 647 15.99 -9.68 -2.40
C LEU A 647 15.02 -9.67 -1.20
N PRO A 648 15.52 -9.46 0.03
CA PRO A 648 14.65 -9.22 1.15
C PRO A 648 13.95 -7.85 1.02
N ALA A 649 12.79 -7.70 1.68
CA ALA A 649 12.13 -6.42 1.89
C ALA A 649 13.05 -5.44 2.63
N ASN A 650 13.36 -4.30 2.00
CA ASN A 650 14.10 -3.19 2.59
C ASN A 650 13.18 -2.29 3.43
N LEU A 651 13.67 -1.13 3.88
CA LEU A 651 12.91 -0.14 4.65
C LEU A 651 11.54 0.23 4.03
N GLN A 652 11.45 0.29 2.69
CA GLN A 652 10.23 0.62 1.95
C GLN A 652 9.63 -0.61 1.23
N GLY A 653 10.09 -1.82 1.57
CA GLY A 653 9.71 -3.08 0.94
C GLY A 653 10.20 -3.19 -0.51
N LEU A 654 9.33 -2.79 -1.44
CA LEU A 654 9.54 -2.89 -2.89
C LEU A 654 9.20 -1.59 -3.63
N TRP A 655 8.56 -0.62 -2.97
CA TRP A 655 7.95 0.54 -3.62
C TRP A 655 8.72 1.81 -3.27
N ASN A 656 9.22 2.52 -4.28
CA ASN A 656 9.99 3.75 -4.13
C ASN A 656 9.84 4.63 -5.37
N ASN A 657 9.58 5.93 -5.18
CA ASN A 657 9.48 6.95 -6.23
C ASN A 657 10.58 8.01 -6.17
N SER A 658 11.68 7.72 -5.48
CA SER A 658 12.78 8.66 -5.30
C SER A 658 14.11 8.04 -5.72
N ASN A 659 14.94 8.81 -6.41
CA ASN A 659 16.35 8.46 -6.56
C ASN A 659 17.16 8.77 -5.30
N GLN A 660 16.60 9.44 -4.30
CA GLN A 660 17.22 9.71 -2.99
C GLN A 660 16.21 9.39 -1.88
N PRO A 661 15.83 8.12 -1.70
CA PRO A 661 14.87 7.74 -0.67
C PRO A 661 15.46 7.96 0.74
N ALA A 662 14.57 8.17 1.72
CA ALA A 662 14.97 8.34 3.11
C ALA A 662 15.77 7.11 3.59
N TRP A 663 16.92 7.37 4.23
CA TRP A 663 17.86 6.33 4.67
C TRP A 663 18.19 5.32 3.57
N ALA A 664 18.39 5.82 2.35
CA ALA A 664 18.74 5.04 1.14
C ALA A 664 17.76 3.91 0.77
N SER A 665 16.64 3.79 1.49
CA SER A 665 15.80 2.58 1.51
C SER A 665 16.64 1.32 1.72
N ASP A 666 17.59 1.36 2.66
CA ASP A 666 18.57 0.31 2.91
C ASP A 666 18.05 -0.89 3.72
N TYR A 667 18.97 -1.80 3.99
CA TYR A 667 18.79 -2.85 4.99
C TYR A 667 19.37 -2.35 6.31
N HIS A 668 18.50 -1.74 7.11
CA HIS A 668 18.85 -1.15 8.40
C HIS A 668 18.87 -2.21 9.50
N THR A 669 20.05 -2.46 10.09
CA THR A 669 20.34 -3.69 10.84
C THR A 669 20.20 -3.59 12.36
N ASN A 670 19.78 -2.44 12.90
CA ASN A 670 19.65 -2.21 14.33
C ASN A 670 18.21 -2.31 14.87
N ILE A 671 17.24 -2.65 14.01
CA ILE A 671 15.87 -3.08 14.36
C ILE A 671 15.04 -3.38 13.09
N ASN A 672 15.16 -2.56 12.04
CA ASN A 672 14.14 -2.47 10.99
C ASN A 672 14.11 -3.72 10.09
N VAL A 673 15.25 -4.15 9.54
CA VAL A 673 15.28 -5.36 8.70
C VAL A 673 14.89 -6.60 9.50
N GLN A 674 15.15 -6.64 10.80
CA GLN A 674 14.71 -7.74 11.66
C GLN A 674 13.19 -7.68 11.88
N MET A 675 12.65 -6.49 12.15
CA MET A 675 11.22 -6.26 12.29
C MET A 675 10.43 -6.66 11.05
N ASN A 676 11.00 -6.43 9.86
CA ASN A 676 10.40 -6.84 8.58
C ASN A 676 10.03 -8.34 8.54
N TYR A 677 10.71 -9.18 9.31
CA TYR A 677 10.58 -10.65 9.25
C TYR A 677 10.04 -11.29 10.52
N TRP A 678 9.66 -10.53 11.55
CA TRP A 678 9.09 -11.08 12.79
C TRP A 678 7.82 -11.92 12.55
N GLY A 679 7.01 -11.53 11.57
CA GLY A 679 5.80 -12.26 11.18
C GLY A 679 6.04 -13.39 10.16
N ALA A 680 7.23 -13.51 9.56
CA ALA A 680 7.45 -14.39 8.41
C ALA A 680 7.19 -15.85 8.76
N GLU A 681 7.74 -16.34 9.86
CA GLU A 681 7.55 -17.72 10.29
C GLU A 681 6.20 -17.92 10.99
N THR A 682 5.86 -17.08 11.95
CA THR A 682 4.65 -17.23 12.79
C THR A 682 3.36 -17.10 11.99
N ALA A 683 3.35 -16.29 10.93
CA ALA A 683 2.22 -16.09 10.02
C ALA A 683 2.34 -16.87 8.69
N ASP A 684 3.14 -17.93 8.69
CA ASP A 684 3.30 -18.94 7.63
C ASP A 684 3.63 -18.39 6.23
N LEU A 685 4.66 -17.54 6.16
CA LEU A 685 5.36 -17.09 4.96
C LEU A 685 6.87 -17.41 5.01
N PRO A 686 7.27 -18.67 5.30
CA PRO A 686 8.68 -19.05 5.43
C PRO A 686 9.50 -18.78 4.15
N GLU A 687 8.85 -18.83 2.98
CA GLU A 687 9.51 -18.59 1.69
C GLU A 687 10.02 -17.14 1.57
N SER A 688 9.36 -16.17 2.19
CA SER A 688 9.88 -14.80 2.26
C SER A 688 11.15 -14.73 3.11
N HIS A 689 11.25 -15.52 4.17
CA HIS A 689 12.41 -15.52 5.06
C HIS A 689 13.68 -16.11 4.41
N GLU A 690 13.53 -17.04 3.47
CA GLU A 690 14.64 -17.60 2.68
C GLU A 690 15.40 -16.53 1.88
N ALA A 691 14.73 -15.46 1.43
CA ALA A 691 15.35 -14.34 0.75
C ALA A 691 16.33 -13.60 1.68
N LEU A 692 15.93 -13.35 2.93
CA LEU A 692 16.79 -12.76 3.95
C LEU A 692 17.98 -13.67 4.29
N ALA A 693 17.74 -14.97 4.47
CA ALA A 693 18.82 -15.93 4.77
C ALA A 693 19.87 -15.98 3.64
N THR A 694 19.42 -15.92 2.38
CA THR A 694 20.31 -15.88 1.20
C THR A 694 21.07 -14.56 1.13
N PHE A 695 20.41 -13.43 1.40
CA PHE A 695 21.05 -12.12 1.46
C PHE A 695 22.16 -12.09 2.52
N ILE A 696 21.86 -12.52 3.75
CA ILE A 696 22.82 -12.62 4.86
C ILE A 696 24.07 -13.42 4.44
N ARG A 697 23.88 -14.56 3.77
CA ARG A 697 25.00 -15.39 3.29
C ARG A 697 25.92 -14.63 2.34
N GLU A 698 25.35 -13.89 1.38
CA GLU A 698 26.13 -13.19 0.37
C GLU A 698 26.80 -11.93 0.94
N VAL A 699 26.09 -11.11 1.73
CA VAL A 699 26.70 -9.89 2.31
C VAL A 699 27.73 -10.19 3.40
N ALA A 700 27.67 -11.38 4.01
CA ALA A 700 28.74 -11.86 4.89
C ALA A 700 30.11 -11.90 4.20
N VAL A 701 30.18 -12.04 2.87
CA VAL A 701 31.46 -12.12 2.13
C VAL A 701 32.26 -10.82 2.24
N PRO A 702 31.76 -9.65 1.79
CA PRO A 702 32.45 -8.38 1.98
C PRO A 702 32.50 -7.95 3.45
N SER A 703 31.48 -8.27 4.26
CA SER A 703 31.50 -7.94 5.69
C SER A 703 32.65 -8.62 6.46
N ARG A 704 33.09 -9.82 6.06
CA ARG A 704 34.33 -10.43 6.61
C ARG A 704 35.57 -9.59 6.34
N VAL A 705 35.66 -8.98 5.16
CA VAL A 705 36.78 -8.10 4.79
C VAL A 705 36.73 -6.82 5.65
N ALA A 706 35.58 -6.16 5.69
CA ALA A 706 35.37 -4.97 6.52
C ALA A 706 35.67 -5.25 8.01
N THR A 707 35.22 -6.40 8.53
CA THR A 707 35.46 -6.81 9.92
C THR A 707 36.95 -6.95 10.22
N ARG A 708 37.72 -7.64 9.37
CA ARG A 708 39.17 -7.82 9.61
C ARG A 708 39.94 -6.51 9.53
N ASN A 709 39.50 -5.58 8.69
CA ASN A 709 40.10 -4.24 8.62
C ASN A 709 39.83 -3.41 9.87
N ALA A 710 38.63 -3.53 10.46
CA ALA A 710 38.25 -2.76 11.64
C ALA A 710 38.71 -3.37 12.97
N PHE A 711 38.69 -4.70 13.09
CA PHE A 711 38.87 -5.41 14.36
C PHE A 711 40.15 -6.27 14.42
N GLY A 712 40.85 -6.46 13.31
CA GLY A 712 42.14 -7.16 13.24
C GLY A 712 42.19 -8.26 12.18
N ALA A 713 43.35 -8.43 11.54
CA ALA A 713 43.53 -9.31 10.38
C ALA A 713 43.18 -10.79 10.65
N ASP A 714 43.42 -11.25 11.89
CA ASP A 714 43.19 -12.64 12.32
C ASP A 714 41.82 -12.87 12.96
N VAL A 715 40.97 -11.83 13.07
CA VAL A 715 39.63 -11.95 13.63
C VAL A 715 38.80 -12.92 12.79
N ARG A 716 38.22 -13.92 13.47
CA ARG A 716 37.31 -14.88 12.87
C ARG A 716 35.91 -14.30 12.77
N GLY A 717 35.12 -14.86 11.84
CA GLY A 717 33.76 -14.42 11.59
C GLY A 717 33.62 -13.01 11.04
N TRP A 718 32.46 -12.41 11.28
CA TRP A 718 32.09 -11.14 10.68
C TRP A 718 31.01 -10.42 11.49
N THR A 719 30.99 -9.10 11.33
CA THR A 719 29.88 -8.22 11.70
C THR A 719 29.64 -7.17 10.60
N ALA A 720 28.67 -6.29 10.79
CA ALA A 720 28.26 -5.29 9.81
C ALA A 720 28.06 -3.92 10.45
N ARG A 721 27.99 -2.89 9.60
CA ARG A 721 27.51 -1.57 9.99
C ARG A 721 25.98 -1.53 9.98
N THR A 722 25.41 -0.44 10.45
CA THR A 722 23.96 -0.34 10.58
C THR A 722 23.26 -0.34 9.22
N SER A 723 23.89 0.22 8.19
CA SER A 723 23.32 0.29 6.85
C SER A 723 24.00 -0.68 5.89
N GLN A 724 23.21 -1.57 5.29
CA GLN A 724 23.67 -2.48 4.24
C GLN A 724 22.97 -2.27 2.90
N SER A 725 23.72 -2.40 1.80
CA SER A 725 23.20 -2.30 0.43
C SER A 725 23.11 -3.67 -0.25
N ILE A 726 22.41 -3.74 -1.39
CA ILE A 726 22.28 -4.99 -2.18
C ILE A 726 23.60 -5.48 -2.78
N PHE A 727 24.62 -4.61 -2.84
CA PHE A 727 25.95 -4.89 -3.37
C PHE A 727 26.96 -5.21 -2.27
N GLY A 728 26.50 -5.60 -1.08
CA GLY A 728 27.36 -5.91 0.05
C GLY A 728 28.00 -4.69 0.73
N GLY A 729 27.45 -3.50 0.47
CA GLY A 729 27.92 -2.26 1.07
C GLY A 729 27.69 -2.22 2.58
N ASN A 730 28.60 -1.58 3.32
CA ASN A 730 28.54 -1.33 4.76
C ASN A 730 28.78 0.16 5.03
N SER A 731 27.74 0.85 5.50
CA SER A 731 27.76 2.28 5.81
C SER A 731 27.08 2.58 7.14
N TRP A 732 27.26 3.80 7.65
CA TRP A 732 26.67 4.35 8.87
C TRP A 732 26.85 3.53 10.15
N GLU A 733 27.79 3.95 10.99
CA GLU A 733 28.10 3.46 12.35
C GLU A 733 28.29 1.94 12.52
N TRP A 734 29.27 1.52 13.31
CA TRP A 734 29.36 0.10 13.66
C TRP A 734 28.20 -0.30 14.55
N ASN A 735 27.40 -1.23 14.04
CA ASN A 735 26.46 -2.05 14.80
C ASN A 735 27.09 -3.44 14.97
N THR A 736 28.05 -3.56 15.89
CA THR A 736 28.88 -4.77 16.07
C THR A 736 28.06 -6.04 16.33
N ILE A 737 26.80 -5.92 16.74
CA ILE A 737 25.87 -7.02 16.98
C ILE A 737 24.98 -7.36 15.77
N ALA A 738 25.11 -6.65 14.64
CA ALA A 738 24.27 -6.84 13.46
C ALA A 738 24.25 -8.31 12.98
N SER A 739 25.42 -8.95 12.88
CA SER A 739 25.51 -10.35 12.48
C SER A 739 24.91 -11.30 13.52
N ALA A 740 25.05 -11.00 14.81
CA ALA A 740 24.45 -11.79 15.88
C ALA A 740 22.90 -11.70 15.88
N TRP A 741 22.33 -10.54 15.53
CA TRP A 741 20.89 -10.42 15.32
C TRP A 741 20.44 -11.10 14.02
N TYR A 742 21.20 -11.03 12.93
CA TYR A 742 20.95 -11.84 11.75
C TYR A 742 20.94 -13.35 12.04
N ALA A 743 21.84 -13.81 12.91
CA ALA A 743 21.88 -15.21 13.34
C ALA A 743 20.58 -15.66 14.03
N GLN A 744 19.85 -14.76 14.71
CA GLN A 744 18.52 -15.06 15.25
C GLN A 744 17.55 -15.44 14.13
N HIS A 745 17.50 -14.67 13.03
CA HIS A 745 16.65 -14.98 11.88
C HIS A 745 17.05 -16.30 11.19
N LEU A 746 18.36 -16.55 11.05
CA LEU A 746 18.85 -17.82 10.52
C LEU A 746 18.40 -19.01 11.37
N TYR A 747 18.45 -18.86 12.69
CA TYR A 747 17.97 -19.86 13.66
C TYR A 747 16.45 -20.02 13.58
N GLU A 748 15.69 -18.93 13.57
CA GLU A 748 14.22 -18.96 13.61
C GLU A 748 13.64 -19.68 12.41
N HIS A 749 14.20 -19.47 11.20
CA HIS A 749 13.77 -20.21 10.03
C HIS A 749 13.89 -21.73 10.25
N TRP A 750 15.00 -22.22 10.81
CA TRP A 750 15.11 -23.63 11.18
C TRP A 750 14.18 -24.01 12.33
N ALA A 751 14.04 -23.18 13.36
CA ALA A 751 13.22 -23.47 14.53
C ALA A 751 11.76 -23.73 14.12
N PHE A 752 11.21 -22.97 13.16
CA PHE A 752 9.85 -23.12 12.67
C PHE A 752 9.66 -24.13 11.52
N THR A 753 10.67 -24.33 10.67
CA THR A 753 10.57 -25.27 9.53
C THR A 753 11.08 -26.67 9.84
N GLN A 754 11.99 -26.79 10.81
CA GLN A 754 12.76 -28.00 11.12
C GLN A 754 13.55 -28.56 9.92
N ASP A 755 13.85 -27.74 8.90
CA ASP A 755 14.63 -28.16 7.75
C ASP A 755 16.11 -28.42 8.14
N GLN A 756 16.44 -29.70 8.19
CA GLN A 756 17.77 -30.18 8.57
C GLN A 756 18.83 -29.93 7.49
N LYS A 757 18.44 -29.81 6.23
CA LYS A 757 19.36 -29.47 5.14
C LYS A 757 19.73 -27.99 5.23
N TYR A 758 18.73 -27.10 5.35
CA TYR A 758 18.95 -25.68 5.60
C TYR A 758 19.84 -25.46 6.82
N LEU A 759 19.54 -26.16 7.93
CA LEU A 759 20.34 -26.06 9.15
C LEU A 759 21.81 -26.41 8.90
N ARG A 760 22.09 -27.57 8.29
CA ARG A 760 23.47 -28.03 8.04
C ARG A 760 24.22 -27.15 7.05
N ASP A 761 23.57 -26.77 5.95
CA ASP A 761 24.25 -26.24 4.78
C ASP A 761 24.38 -24.71 4.84
N LEU A 762 23.52 -24.02 5.59
CA LEU A 762 23.47 -22.55 5.63
C LEU A 762 23.51 -21.99 7.05
N ALA A 763 22.50 -22.29 7.88
CA ALA A 763 22.35 -21.59 9.17
C ALA A 763 23.46 -21.94 10.16
N TYR A 764 23.75 -23.23 10.37
CA TYR A 764 24.73 -23.66 11.36
C TYR A 764 26.15 -23.14 11.09
N PRO A 765 26.71 -23.23 9.86
CA PRO A 765 28.03 -22.68 9.56
C PRO A 765 28.12 -21.18 9.84
N LEU A 766 27.13 -20.39 9.42
CA LEU A 766 27.12 -18.93 9.64
C LEU A 766 26.96 -18.57 11.12
N ILE A 767 26.04 -19.21 11.84
CA ILE A 767 25.83 -18.98 13.27
C ILE A 767 27.12 -19.31 14.05
N LYS A 768 27.74 -20.46 13.76
CA LYS A 768 29.01 -20.87 14.39
C LYS A 768 30.11 -19.84 14.14
N GLU A 769 30.24 -19.38 12.89
CA GLU A 769 31.23 -18.38 12.51
C GLU A 769 31.03 -17.06 13.28
N ILE A 770 29.78 -16.64 13.49
CA ILE A 770 29.49 -15.42 14.27
C ILE A 770 29.79 -15.64 15.77
N CYS A 771 29.63 -16.85 16.31
CA CYS A 771 30.13 -17.17 17.66
C CYS A 771 31.66 -17.02 17.77
N GLN A 772 32.41 -17.35 16.71
CA GLN A 772 33.86 -17.19 16.70
C GLN A 772 34.30 -15.73 16.67
N PHE A 773 33.53 -14.86 16.00
CA PHE A 773 33.73 -13.42 16.10
C PHE A 773 33.62 -12.96 17.56
N TRP A 774 32.56 -13.33 18.26
CA TRP A 774 32.40 -12.95 19.67
C TRP A 774 33.38 -13.63 20.62
N GLU A 775 33.83 -14.85 20.32
CA GLU A 775 34.94 -15.49 21.04
C GLU A 775 36.23 -14.64 20.96
N ASP A 776 36.50 -14.04 19.80
CA ASP A 776 37.68 -13.19 19.59
C ASP A 776 37.49 -11.76 20.16
N GLN A 777 36.25 -11.27 20.24
CA GLN A 777 35.97 -9.88 20.63
C GLN A 777 35.58 -9.68 22.10
N LEU A 778 35.04 -10.70 22.79
CA LEU A 778 34.62 -10.54 24.18
C LEU A 778 35.81 -10.17 25.06
N LYS A 779 35.61 -9.17 25.91
CA LYS A 779 36.60 -8.71 26.87
C LYS A 779 36.35 -9.36 28.22
N GLU A 780 37.39 -9.96 28.79
CA GLU A 780 37.36 -10.47 30.17
C GLU A 780 37.71 -9.36 31.16
N LEU A 781 36.85 -9.16 32.14
CA LEU A 781 37.07 -8.27 33.29
C LEU A 781 37.91 -8.97 34.37
N PRO A 782 38.54 -8.23 35.30
CA PRO A 782 39.39 -8.81 36.34
C PRO A 782 38.71 -9.86 37.25
N ASP A 783 37.38 -9.85 37.33
CA ASP A 783 36.58 -10.81 38.09
C ASP A 783 36.18 -12.07 37.29
N GLY A 784 36.62 -12.18 36.03
CA GLY A 784 36.32 -13.29 35.13
C GLY A 784 35.04 -13.12 34.30
N THR A 785 34.28 -12.04 34.50
CA THR A 785 33.08 -11.71 33.71
C THR A 785 33.45 -11.32 32.28
N LEU A 786 32.65 -11.74 31.31
CA LEU A 786 32.80 -11.36 29.90
C LEU A 786 31.83 -10.24 29.52
N VAL A 787 32.37 -9.21 28.85
CA VAL A 787 31.61 -8.07 28.34
C VAL A 787 31.87 -7.84 26.86
N ALA A 788 30.82 -7.51 26.11
CA ALA A 788 30.94 -6.91 24.80
C ALA A 788 31.68 -5.56 24.94
N PRO A 789 32.84 -5.37 24.30
CA PRO A 789 33.62 -4.16 24.48
C PRO A 789 33.01 -2.98 23.70
N MET A 790 33.03 -1.79 24.29
CA MET A 790 32.67 -0.52 23.61
C MET A 790 31.35 -0.56 22.82
N GLY A 791 30.35 -1.29 23.33
CA GLY A 791 29.02 -1.41 22.75
C GLY A 791 28.27 -0.07 22.74
N TRP A 792 27.18 0.02 21.98
CA TRP A 792 26.32 1.19 21.90
C TRP A 792 24.86 0.75 22.03
N SER A 793 24.04 1.47 22.80
CA SER A 793 22.60 1.19 22.80
C SER A 793 21.97 2.01 21.69
N PRO A 794 21.51 1.40 20.58
CA PRO A 794 20.90 2.16 19.49
C PRO A 794 19.75 2.99 20.08
N GLU A 795 19.73 4.31 20.00
CA GLU A 795 20.66 5.21 19.29
C GLU A 795 21.08 6.37 20.19
N HIS A 796 21.47 6.07 21.43
CA HIS A 796 21.72 7.09 22.45
C HIS A 796 22.69 6.65 23.54
N GLY A 797 23.05 7.61 24.38
CA GLY A 797 24.01 7.42 25.47
C GLY A 797 25.43 7.10 24.98
N PRO A 798 26.33 6.76 25.92
CA PRO A 798 27.73 6.55 25.61
C PRO A 798 28.01 5.14 25.08
N ARG A 799 29.15 5.01 24.39
CA ARG A 799 29.75 3.72 24.10
C ARG A 799 30.54 3.23 25.31
N GLU A 800 30.28 2.00 25.77
CA GLU A 800 30.99 1.41 26.91
C GLU A 800 30.97 -0.12 26.92
N ASP A 801 31.77 -0.71 27.79
CA ASP A 801 31.81 -2.17 27.95
C ASP A 801 30.52 -2.68 28.60
N GLY A 802 29.94 -3.72 28.01
CA GLY A 802 28.80 -4.44 28.58
C GLY A 802 27.45 -3.75 28.40
N VAL A 803 27.27 -2.87 27.41
CA VAL A 803 25.93 -2.35 27.05
C VAL A 803 24.94 -3.51 26.89
N MET A 804 23.75 -3.39 27.51
CA MET A 804 22.87 -4.54 27.65
C MET A 804 22.26 -5.03 26.34
N HIS A 805 22.03 -4.13 25.38
CA HIS A 805 21.60 -4.52 24.05
C HIS A 805 22.53 -5.59 23.45
N ASP A 806 23.84 -5.32 23.46
CA ASP A 806 24.84 -6.22 22.90
C ASP A 806 24.91 -7.53 23.69
N GLN A 807 24.99 -7.44 25.02
CA GLN A 807 25.08 -8.60 25.90
C GLN A 807 23.92 -9.57 25.70
N GLN A 808 22.69 -9.05 25.54
CA GLN A 808 21.50 -9.85 25.35
C GLN A 808 21.47 -10.54 23.98
N ILE A 809 21.91 -9.85 22.92
CA ILE A 809 21.97 -10.43 21.56
C ILE A 809 23.06 -11.50 21.47
N ILE A 810 24.22 -11.29 22.09
CA ILE A 810 25.30 -12.29 22.16
C ILE A 810 24.85 -13.52 22.94
N TRP A 811 24.13 -13.33 24.06
CA TRP A 811 23.55 -14.44 24.80
C TRP A 811 22.59 -15.27 23.95
N ASP A 812 21.71 -14.62 23.16
CA ASP A 812 20.76 -15.30 22.27
C ASP A 812 21.48 -16.03 21.12
N LEU A 813 22.52 -15.42 20.53
CA LEU A 813 23.40 -16.06 19.54
C LEU A 813 24.00 -17.36 20.10
N PHE A 814 24.58 -17.32 21.29
CA PHE A 814 25.17 -18.50 21.92
C PHE A 814 24.13 -19.58 22.20
N GLN A 815 22.94 -19.19 22.66
CA GLN A 815 21.83 -20.11 22.86
C GLN A 815 21.40 -20.77 21.53
N ASN A 816 21.24 -19.97 20.48
CA ASN A 816 20.90 -20.43 19.12
C ASN A 816 21.94 -21.44 18.60
N TYR A 817 23.23 -21.13 18.75
CA TYR A 817 24.32 -22.02 18.37
C TYR A 817 24.24 -23.36 19.11
N LEU A 818 24.07 -23.35 20.44
CA LEU A 818 24.03 -24.57 21.24
C LEU A 818 22.87 -25.48 20.84
N GLU A 819 21.71 -24.91 20.53
CA GLU A 819 20.54 -25.66 20.06
C GLU A 819 20.76 -26.24 18.65
N CYS A 820 21.27 -25.45 17.71
CA CYS A 820 21.64 -25.91 16.37
C CYS A 820 22.68 -27.04 16.42
N ALA A 821 23.76 -26.85 17.18
CA ALA A 821 24.84 -27.83 17.34
C ALA A 821 24.32 -29.13 17.99
N LYS A 822 23.40 -29.01 18.95
CA LYS A 822 22.74 -30.17 19.58
C LYS A 822 21.86 -30.92 18.58
N ALA A 823 21.06 -30.20 17.78
CA ALA A 823 20.20 -30.80 16.77
C ALA A 823 20.97 -31.58 15.71
N LEU A 824 22.16 -31.09 15.32
CA LEU A 824 23.06 -31.77 14.38
C LEU A 824 23.98 -32.82 15.02
N GLY A 825 24.09 -32.85 16.35
CA GLY A 825 25.08 -33.66 17.05
C GLY A 825 26.55 -33.22 16.80
N ALA A 826 26.77 -31.98 16.36
CA ALA A 826 28.07 -31.47 15.88
C ALA A 826 28.88 -30.73 16.96
N ASP A 827 30.21 -30.65 16.82
CA ASP A 827 31.10 -29.76 17.58
C ASP A 827 31.02 -29.79 19.12
N LYS A 828 30.96 -30.99 19.72
CA LYS A 828 30.85 -31.16 21.19
C LYS A 828 31.89 -30.39 22.01
N LYS A 829 33.11 -30.22 21.50
CA LYS A 829 34.15 -29.41 22.18
C LYS A 829 33.78 -27.92 22.15
N TYR A 830 33.42 -27.40 20.98
CA TYR A 830 33.08 -25.98 20.84
C TYR A 830 31.75 -25.63 21.53
N GLN A 831 30.79 -26.57 21.62
CA GLN A 831 29.62 -26.42 22.49
C GLN A 831 30.00 -26.08 23.94
N LYS A 832 31.03 -26.73 24.49
CA LYS A 832 31.50 -26.43 25.85
C LYS A 832 32.12 -25.04 25.95
N THR A 833 32.91 -24.64 24.96
CA THR A 833 33.49 -23.28 24.89
C THR A 833 32.41 -22.21 24.86
N VAL A 834 31.42 -22.34 23.97
CA VAL A 834 30.32 -21.37 23.85
C VAL A 834 29.45 -21.34 25.11
N ALA A 835 29.17 -22.50 25.71
CA ALA A 835 28.43 -22.57 26.98
C ALA A 835 29.18 -21.90 28.15
N ASP A 836 30.51 -22.06 28.23
CA ASP A 836 31.34 -21.38 29.22
C ASP A 836 31.31 -19.85 29.05
N MET A 837 31.50 -19.37 27.81
CA MET A 837 31.42 -17.94 27.51
C MET A 837 30.04 -17.38 27.85
N GLN A 838 28.97 -18.05 27.43
CA GLN A 838 27.60 -17.63 27.71
C GLN A 838 27.30 -17.51 29.21
N ALA A 839 27.80 -18.45 30.02
CA ALA A 839 27.62 -18.45 31.48
C ALA A 839 28.39 -17.33 32.20
N ARG A 840 29.44 -16.80 31.56
CA ARG A 840 30.29 -15.73 32.09
C ARG A 840 29.93 -14.34 31.58
N LEU A 841 28.99 -14.21 30.63
CA LEU A 841 28.52 -12.91 30.15
C LEU A 841 27.95 -12.08 31.31
N ALA A 842 28.24 -10.77 31.32
CA ALA A 842 27.67 -9.87 32.32
C ALA A 842 26.12 -9.94 32.30
N PRO A 843 25.48 -10.07 33.47
CA PRO A 843 24.06 -10.37 33.55
C PRO A 843 23.19 -9.12 33.37
N ASN A 844 21.92 -9.34 33.02
CA ASN A 844 20.87 -8.34 33.21
C ASN A 844 20.79 -7.91 34.68
N LYS A 845 20.57 -6.62 34.94
CA LYS A 845 20.48 -6.04 36.29
C LYS A 845 19.21 -5.23 36.47
N ILE A 846 18.77 -5.15 37.72
CA ILE A 846 17.67 -4.30 38.15
C ILE A 846 18.28 -3.05 38.79
N GLY A 847 17.86 -1.87 38.31
CA GLY A 847 18.39 -0.60 38.76
C GLY A 847 17.64 0.03 39.93
N ARG A 848 18.07 1.24 40.32
CA ARG A 848 17.61 1.91 41.56
C ARG A 848 16.12 2.22 41.62
N TRP A 849 15.45 2.34 40.47
CA TRP A 849 14.02 2.64 40.40
C TRP A 849 13.20 1.43 39.91
N GLY A 850 13.82 0.24 39.96
CA GLY A 850 13.17 -1.03 39.63
C GLY A 850 13.16 -1.37 38.15
N GLN A 851 13.87 -0.60 37.31
CA GLN A 851 13.96 -0.80 35.87
C GLN A 851 14.96 -1.90 35.50
N LEU A 852 14.77 -2.54 34.34
CA LEU A 852 15.83 -3.29 33.69
C LEU A 852 16.86 -2.31 33.15
N GLN A 853 18.11 -2.43 33.59
CA GLN A 853 19.15 -1.49 33.18
C GLN A 853 19.51 -1.64 31.70
N GLU A 854 19.70 -0.52 31.01
CA GLU A 854 20.19 -0.43 29.64
C GLU A 854 21.72 -0.51 29.53
N TRP A 855 22.39 -0.13 30.62
CA TRP A 855 23.84 -0.22 30.78
C TRP A 855 24.18 -1.00 32.05
N GLN A 856 25.39 -1.57 32.13
CA GLN A 856 25.85 -2.24 33.36
C GLN A 856 25.98 -1.27 34.56
N THR A 857 26.13 0.03 34.27
CA THR A 857 26.06 1.11 35.23
C THR A 857 24.63 1.60 35.36
N ASP A 858 24.13 1.73 36.59
CA ASP A 858 22.79 2.27 36.87
C ASP A 858 22.67 3.76 36.52
N ARG A 859 22.34 4.08 35.27
CA ARG A 859 22.27 5.47 34.78
C ARG A 859 20.98 5.82 34.05
N ASP A 860 20.11 4.84 33.86
CA ASP A 860 18.83 4.99 33.17
C ASP A 860 18.01 6.13 33.80
N ASP A 861 17.40 6.93 32.93
CA ASP A 861 16.52 8.03 33.29
C ASP A 861 15.04 7.57 33.17
N PRO A 862 14.24 7.61 34.24
CA PRO A 862 12.82 7.23 34.18
C PRO A 862 11.96 8.14 33.28
N ASP A 863 12.43 9.34 32.95
CA ASP A 863 11.74 10.29 32.08
C ASP A 863 12.15 10.17 30.59
N ASP A 864 13.10 9.29 30.26
CA ASP A 864 13.56 9.10 28.89
C ASP A 864 12.57 8.25 28.06
N ILE A 865 11.99 8.91 27.06
CA ILE A 865 11.00 8.34 26.13
C ILE A 865 11.60 7.99 24.76
N HIS A 866 12.92 7.79 24.68
CA HIS A 866 13.63 7.42 23.45
C HIS A 866 12.92 6.31 22.67
N ARG A 867 12.92 6.44 21.34
CA ARG A 867 12.21 5.51 20.45
C ARG A 867 12.67 4.06 20.61
N HIS A 868 13.97 3.82 20.83
CA HIS A 868 14.50 2.47 20.97
C HIS A 868 14.29 1.91 22.38
N THR A 869 13.93 0.64 22.42
CA THR A 869 13.87 -0.19 23.64
C THR A 869 14.92 -1.31 23.55
N SER A 870 16.13 -0.96 23.14
CA SER A 870 17.21 -1.90 22.76
C SER A 870 17.58 -2.89 23.87
N HIS A 871 17.60 -2.46 25.13
CA HIS A 871 17.82 -3.32 26.30
C HIS A 871 16.63 -4.21 26.68
N LEU A 872 15.53 -4.14 25.92
CA LEU A 872 14.40 -5.06 26.04
C LEU A 872 14.42 -6.15 24.96
N PHE A 873 15.48 -6.24 24.15
CA PHE A 873 15.67 -7.32 23.19
C PHE A 873 15.52 -8.70 23.86
N ALA A 874 16.05 -8.87 25.08
CA ALA A 874 15.95 -10.10 25.86
C ALA A 874 14.51 -10.59 26.10
N VAL A 875 13.51 -9.69 26.00
CA VAL A 875 12.07 -10.00 26.09
C VAL A 875 11.49 -10.31 24.71
N TYR A 876 11.76 -9.42 23.73
CA TYR A 876 11.32 -9.57 22.35
C TYR A 876 12.25 -8.80 21.39
N PRO A 877 12.71 -9.41 20.30
CA PRO A 877 12.41 -10.77 19.83
C PRO A 877 13.14 -11.91 20.56
N GLY A 878 14.09 -11.59 21.46
CA GLY A 878 14.83 -12.56 22.26
C GLY A 878 13.97 -13.39 23.22
N ARG A 879 14.62 -14.25 24.00
CA ARG A 879 13.94 -15.22 24.88
C ARG A 879 14.63 -15.45 26.23
N GLN A 880 15.45 -14.50 26.66
CA GLN A 880 16.17 -14.61 27.92
C GLN A 880 15.30 -14.20 29.12
N ILE A 881 14.42 -13.21 28.92
CA ILE A 881 13.47 -12.74 29.93
C ILE A 881 12.07 -13.18 29.50
N THR A 882 11.43 -13.98 30.34
CA THR A 882 10.10 -14.56 30.10
C THR A 882 9.26 -14.49 31.37
N PRO A 883 7.95 -14.81 31.35
CA PRO A 883 7.16 -14.91 32.58
C PRO A 883 7.75 -15.88 33.64
N ASP A 884 8.63 -16.80 33.24
CA ASP A 884 9.32 -17.72 34.13
C ASP A 884 10.56 -17.08 34.82
N THR A 885 10.91 -15.84 34.49
CA THR A 885 11.94 -14.99 35.16
C THR A 885 11.27 -13.76 35.80
N PRO A 886 10.50 -13.91 36.89
CA PRO A 886 9.54 -12.91 37.35
C PRO A 886 10.16 -11.57 37.75
N GLU A 887 11.32 -11.56 38.41
CA GLU A 887 11.98 -10.32 38.84
C GLU A 887 12.45 -9.48 37.64
N LEU A 888 13.10 -10.11 36.65
CA LEU A 888 13.55 -9.43 35.43
C LEU A 888 12.37 -9.01 34.55
N SER A 889 11.29 -9.79 34.50
CA SER A 889 10.08 -9.44 33.75
C SER A 889 9.36 -8.23 34.36
N ALA A 890 9.30 -8.16 35.70
CA ALA A 890 8.78 -6.97 36.38
C ALA A 890 9.64 -5.73 36.07
N ALA A 891 10.97 -5.88 36.09
CA ALA A 891 11.89 -4.79 35.77
C ALA A 891 11.81 -4.33 34.31
N ALA A 892 11.68 -5.27 33.37
CA ALA A 892 11.48 -4.97 31.95
C ALA A 892 10.17 -4.21 31.70
N LEU A 893 9.10 -4.56 32.41
CA LEU A 893 7.84 -3.84 32.34
C LEU A 893 7.97 -2.40 32.85
N VAL A 894 8.73 -2.18 33.92
CA VAL A 894 9.03 -0.83 34.43
C VAL A 894 9.76 0.00 33.36
N SER A 895 10.82 -0.53 32.74
CA SER A 895 11.54 0.17 31.65
C SER A 895 10.63 0.46 30.45
N LEU A 896 9.79 -0.51 30.05
CA LEU A 896 8.90 -0.35 28.90
C LEU A 896 7.84 0.73 29.13
N LYS A 897 7.26 0.80 30.33
CA LYS A 897 6.30 1.84 30.72
C LYS A 897 6.95 3.23 30.70
N ALA A 898 8.16 3.35 31.25
CA ALA A 898 8.94 4.59 31.20
C ALA A 898 9.20 5.05 29.75
N ARG A 899 9.64 4.13 28.88
CA ARG A 899 9.86 4.39 27.44
C ARG A 899 8.60 4.85 26.71
N CYS A 900 7.42 4.40 27.16
CA CYS A 900 6.12 4.83 26.64
C CYS A 900 5.64 6.18 27.23
N GLY A 901 6.38 6.77 28.17
CA GLY A 901 6.01 8.00 28.86
C GLY A 901 4.87 7.81 29.86
N GLU A 902 4.68 6.61 30.39
CA GLU A 902 3.63 6.35 31.38
C GLU A 902 3.89 7.13 32.67
N LYS A 903 2.86 7.79 33.20
CA LYS A 903 2.93 8.58 34.41
C LYS A 903 1.88 8.12 35.41
N GLU A 904 2.25 8.12 36.68
CA GLU A 904 1.33 7.78 37.76
C GLU A 904 0.10 8.71 37.74
N GLY A 905 -1.09 8.13 37.93
CA GLY A 905 -2.35 8.86 37.91
C GLY A 905 -2.86 9.29 36.52
N VAL A 906 -2.09 9.06 35.45
CA VAL A 906 -2.51 9.33 34.06
C VAL A 906 -2.92 8.02 33.38
N PRO A 907 -4.15 7.91 32.83
CA PRO A 907 -4.55 6.72 32.09
C PRO A 907 -3.61 6.46 30.91
N PHE A 908 -3.07 5.24 30.84
CA PHE A 908 -2.24 4.83 29.71
C PHE A 908 -3.12 4.64 28.48
N THR A 909 -2.91 5.45 27.44
CA THR A 909 -3.65 5.41 26.18
C THR A 909 -2.71 5.62 25.00
N ALA A 910 -3.18 5.34 23.78
CA ALA A 910 -2.37 5.61 22.58
C ALA A 910 -2.02 7.11 22.47
N ALA A 911 -2.88 8.00 22.98
CA ALA A 911 -2.63 9.44 22.97
C ALA A 911 -1.50 9.88 23.91
N THR A 912 -1.27 9.14 25.01
CA THR A 912 -0.23 9.49 26.00
C THR A 912 1.17 9.06 25.55
N VAL A 913 1.29 8.07 24.65
CA VAL A 913 2.56 7.74 24.00
C VAL A 913 2.90 8.84 23.00
N SER A 914 3.94 9.64 23.25
CA SER A 914 4.20 10.90 22.54
C SER A 914 5.69 11.13 22.26
N GLY A 915 6.04 12.23 21.58
CA GLY A 915 7.43 12.60 21.35
C GLY A 915 8.19 11.61 20.46
N ASP A 916 9.42 11.26 20.85
CA ASP A 916 10.25 10.30 20.10
C ASP A 916 9.71 8.87 20.19
N SER A 917 9.00 8.57 21.26
CA SER A 917 8.28 7.32 21.51
C SER A 917 7.25 6.94 20.41
N ARG A 918 6.84 7.90 19.58
CA ARG A 918 5.78 7.78 18.56
C ARG A 918 6.40 7.75 17.15
N ARG A 919 6.90 6.58 16.72
CA ARG A 919 7.38 6.29 15.35
C ARG A 919 6.73 5.01 14.83
N SER A 920 6.72 4.80 13.52
CA SER A 920 6.07 3.62 12.88
C SER A 920 6.45 2.30 13.54
N TRP A 921 7.75 2.05 13.72
CA TRP A 921 8.29 0.78 14.22
C TRP A 921 8.23 0.63 15.75
N THR A 922 8.07 1.72 16.51
CA THR A 922 8.03 1.62 17.98
C THR A 922 6.75 0.93 18.44
N TRP A 923 5.63 1.16 17.75
CA TRP A 923 4.34 0.55 18.09
C TRP A 923 4.37 -0.98 18.02
N PRO A 924 4.78 -1.63 16.90
CA PRO A 924 4.87 -3.08 16.88
C PRO A 924 5.86 -3.67 17.88
N TRP A 925 7.05 -3.07 18.05
CA TRP A 925 8.03 -3.60 18.99
C TRP A 925 7.45 -3.64 20.41
N ARG A 926 6.81 -2.55 20.82
CA ARG A 926 6.21 -2.44 22.15
C ARG A 926 4.97 -3.29 22.30
N ALA A 927 4.17 -3.46 21.26
CA ALA A 927 3.06 -4.42 21.25
C ALA A 927 3.59 -5.84 21.53
N GLY A 928 4.65 -6.27 20.84
CA GLY A 928 5.29 -7.57 21.07
C GLY A 928 5.91 -7.69 22.46
N LEU A 929 6.54 -6.63 22.97
CA LEU A 929 7.11 -6.60 24.32
C LEU A 929 6.03 -6.71 25.41
N PHE A 930 4.96 -5.92 25.35
CA PHE A 930 3.85 -6.03 26.28
C PHE A 930 3.18 -7.41 26.21
N ALA A 931 3.04 -7.97 24.99
CA ALA A 931 2.50 -9.32 24.80
C ALA A 931 3.37 -10.40 25.47
N ARG A 932 4.70 -10.30 25.34
CA ARG A 932 5.66 -11.22 25.99
C ARG A 932 5.69 -11.07 27.51
N LEU A 933 5.38 -9.87 28.02
CA LEU A 933 5.29 -9.58 29.46
C LEU A 933 3.88 -9.85 30.05
N GLY A 934 2.92 -10.28 29.24
CA GLY A 934 1.56 -10.64 29.68
C GLY A 934 0.63 -9.44 29.92
N ASP A 935 0.97 -8.24 29.45
CA ASP A 935 0.14 -7.04 29.55
C ASP A 935 -0.70 -6.84 28.28
N ALA A 936 -1.82 -7.56 28.23
CA ALA A 936 -2.70 -7.59 27.06
C ALA A 936 -3.30 -6.22 26.69
N GLU A 937 -3.69 -5.43 27.68
CA GLU A 937 -4.32 -4.13 27.46
C GLU A 937 -3.33 -3.14 26.82
N ARG A 938 -2.12 -3.04 27.35
CA ARG A 938 -1.10 -2.15 26.76
C ARG A 938 -0.67 -2.63 25.37
N ALA A 939 -0.61 -3.94 25.13
CA ALA A 939 -0.36 -4.48 23.80
C ALA A 939 -1.45 -4.05 22.79
N GLY A 940 -2.74 -4.16 23.16
CA GLY A 940 -3.85 -3.67 22.35
C GLY A 940 -3.80 -2.16 22.10
N ILE A 941 -3.41 -1.37 23.10
CA ILE A 941 -3.22 0.09 22.95
C ILE A 941 -2.12 0.41 21.94
N MET A 942 -1.04 -0.38 21.88
CA MET A 942 0.01 -0.17 20.87
C MET A 942 -0.48 -0.47 19.45
N VAL A 943 -1.29 -1.53 19.26
CA VAL A 943 -1.90 -1.84 17.94
C VAL A 943 -2.78 -0.67 17.48
N ARG A 944 -3.66 -0.17 18.36
CA ARG A 944 -4.50 0.99 18.09
C ARG A 944 -3.67 2.24 17.80
N GLY A 945 -2.58 2.45 18.56
CA GLY A 945 -1.67 3.58 18.38
C GLY A 945 -1.03 3.66 17.00
N LEU A 946 -0.61 2.52 16.43
CA LEU A 946 -0.09 2.47 15.06
C LEU A 946 -1.14 2.98 14.05
N LEU A 947 -2.35 2.43 14.07
CA LEU A 947 -3.46 2.85 13.20
C LEU A 947 -3.83 4.32 13.37
N THR A 948 -3.82 4.84 14.60
CA THR A 948 -4.24 6.21 14.87
C THR A 948 -3.18 7.25 14.46
N TYR A 949 -1.90 6.99 14.70
CA TYR A 949 -0.88 8.05 14.67
C TYR A 949 0.19 7.90 13.58
N ASN A 950 0.43 6.68 13.10
CA ASN A 950 1.56 6.39 12.23
C ASN A 950 1.15 5.53 11.03
N ILE A 951 -0.08 5.70 10.52
CA ILE A 951 -0.60 5.03 9.34
C ILE A 951 -1.19 6.07 8.36
N LEU A 952 -0.83 5.95 7.08
CA LEU A 952 -1.33 6.75 5.96
C LEU A 952 -2.68 6.23 5.44
N GLN A 953 -3.32 6.98 4.53
CA GLN A 953 -4.66 6.65 4.03
C GLN A 953 -4.72 5.29 3.29
N ASN A 954 -3.62 4.87 2.66
CA ASN A 954 -3.42 3.56 2.02
C ASN A 954 -2.95 2.45 2.98
N LEU A 955 -3.03 2.70 4.28
CA LEU A 955 -2.59 1.84 5.38
C LEU A 955 -1.08 1.56 5.44
N TRP A 956 -0.24 2.32 4.74
CA TRP A 956 1.22 2.28 4.96
C TRP A 956 1.63 2.97 6.25
N ALA A 957 2.58 2.37 6.95
CA ALA A 957 3.14 2.94 8.16
C ALA A 957 4.04 4.14 7.84
N ASN A 958 4.05 5.11 8.74
CA ASN A 958 4.69 6.40 8.55
C ASN A 958 5.60 6.74 9.73
N HIS A 959 6.90 6.83 9.49
CA HIS A 959 7.88 7.13 10.52
C HIS A 959 7.70 8.54 11.13
N PRO A 960 7.63 9.67 10.37
CA PRO A 960 7.71 9.89 8.90
C PRO A 960 9.13 10.03 8.31
N PRO A 961 9.30 9.91 6.96
CA PRO A 961 8.28 9.54 5.96
C PRO A 961 7.89 8.05 6.02
N PHE A 962 7.16 7.51 5.03
CA PHE A 962 6.74 6.11 5.05
C PHE A 962 7.90 5.14 5.25
N GLN A 963 7.68 4.17 6.14
CA GLN A 963 8.55 3.03 6.39
C GLN A 963 7.69 1.82 6.72
N LEU A 964 7.94 0.70 6.04
CA LEU A 964 7.08 -0.47 6.12
C LEU A 964 7.40 -1.40 7.30
N ASP A 965 8.47 -1.12 8.04
CA ASP A 965 8.79 -1.81 9.29
C ASP A 965 7.58 -1.90 10.24
N GLY A 966 6.83 -0.82 10.38
CA GLY A 966 5.57 -0.77 11.13
C GLY A 966 4.52 -1.78 10.65
N ASN A 967 4.32 -1.88 9.33
CA ASN A 967 3.37 -2.82 8.72
C ASN A 967 3.81 -4.28 8.86
N TYR A 968 5.10 -4.55 8.75
CA TYR A 968 5.62 -5.93 8.85
C TYR A 968 5.68 -6.39 10.31
N GLY A 969 6.17 -5.53 11.21
CA GLY A 969 6.36 -5.85 12.62
C GLY A 969 5.05 -6.15 13.34
N ILE A 970 3.95 -5.47 12.97
CA ILE A 970 2.66 -5.63 13.65
C ILE A 970 2.08 -7.04 13.46
N VAL A 971 2.43 -7.72 12.36
CA VAL A 971 2.06 -9.12 12.13
C VAL A 971 2.66 -10.02 13.21
N GLY A 972 3.96 -9.86 13.48
CA GLY A 972 4.66 -10.58 14.54
C GLY A 972 4.10 -10.24 15.93
N ALA A 973 3.84 -8.96 16.20
CA ALA A 973 3.31 -8.53 17.49
C ALA A 973 1.91 -9.09 17.78
N ILE A 974 0.98 -9.04 16.81
CA ILE A 974 -0.36 -9.63 16.95
C ILE A 974 -0.26 -11.15 17.08
N ALA A 975 0.64 -11.80 16.34
CA ALA A 975 0.88 -13.23 16.51
C ALA A 975 1.35 -13.55 17.95
N GLU A 976 2.26 -12.76 18.52
CA GLU A 976 2.75 -12.91 19.90
C GLU A 976 1.69 -12.65 20.97
N MET A 977 0.64 -11.89 20.67
CA MET A 977 -0.55 -11.74 21.53
C MET A 977 -1.43 -12.99 21.54
N LEU A 978 -1.46 -13.74 20.43
CA LEU A 978 -2.34 -14.89 20.20
C LEU A 978 -1.68 -16.25 20.47
N VAL A 979 -0.39 -16.40 20.11
CA VAL A 979 0.38 -17.63 20.29
C VAL A 979 1.87 -17.35 20.52
N GLN A 980 2.43 -18.01 21.53
CA GLN A 980 3.86 -17.93 21.88
C GLN A 980 4.48 -19.32 21.88
N SER A 981 5.74 -19.45 21.46
CA SER A 981 6.44 -20.76 21.39
C SER A 981 7.94 -20.72 21.70
N HIS A 982 8.45 -19.64 22.30
CA HIS A 982 9.88 -19.42 22.53
C HIS A 982 10.42 -20.10 23.80
N GLY A 983 9.56 -20.51 24.75
CA GLY A 983 9.94 -21.11 26.04
C GLY A 983 9.79 -22.64 26.12
N GLY A 984 9.81 -23.35 24.99
CA GLY A 984 9.58 -24.80 24.94
C GLY A 984 8.13 -25.24 25.25
N VAL A 985 7.21 -24.27 25.34
CA VAL A 985 5.77 -24.46 25.57
C VAL A 985 5.02 -23.63 24.53
N ILE A 986 4.00 -24.21 23.90
CA ILE A 986 3.07 -23.47 23.04
C ILE A 986 2.04 -22.81 23.95
N ARG A 987 2.06 -21.49 24.09
CA ARG A 987 1.11 -20.75 24.93
C ARG A 987 0.02 -20.17 24.04
N LEU A 988 -1.24 -20.51 24.34
CA LEU A 988 -2.41 -19.98 23.62
C LEU A 988 -2.97 -18.77 24.36
N LEU A 989 -3.31 -17.73 23.60
CA LEU A 989 -3.87 -16.47 24.07
C LEU A 989 -3.05 -15.82 25.20
N PRO A 990 -1.72 -15.70 25.08
CA PRO A 990 -0.87 -15.16 26.14
C PRO A 990 -1.20 -13.70 26.51
N ALA A 991 -1.73 -12.91 25.58
CA ALA A 991 -2.01 -11.48 25.81
C ALA A 991 -3.17 -10.95 24.94
N VAL A 992 -4.38 -11.49 25.13
CA VAL A 992 -5.60 -11.05 24.43
C VAL A 992 -6.29 -9.91 25.22
N PRO A 993 -6.44 -8.69 24.65
CA PRO A 993 -7.07 -7.57 25.33
C PRO A 993 -8.58 -7.78 25.49
N ALA A 994 -9.20 -7.03 26.42
CA ALA A 994 -10.62 -7.10 26.74
C ALA A 994 -11.51 -6.90 25.51
N ASP A 995 -11.15 -5.98 24.60
CA ASP A 995 -11.89 -5.70 23.37
C ASP A 995 -11.96 -6.90 22.41
N TRP A 996 -11.05 -7.88 22.55
CA TRP A 996 -11.02 -9.10 21.74
C TRP A 996 -11.62 -10.30 22.48
N ALA A 997 -11.89 -10.17 23.79
CA ALA A 997 -12.19 -11.30 24.66
C ALA A 997 -13.54 -11.96 24.35
N ALA A 998 -14.55 -11.20 23.90
CA ALA A 998 -15.91 -11.70 23.69
C ALA A 998 -15.94 -12.98 22.83
N SER A 999 -15.28 -12.94 21.67
CA SER A 999 -15.05 -14.11 20.83
C SER A 999 -14.04 -13.81 19.73
N GLY A 1000 -13.27 -14.83 19.35
CA GLY A 1000 -12.43 -14.78 18.15
C GLY A 1000 -11.79 -16.11 17.83
N SER A 1001 -10.99 -16.12 16.76
CA SER A 1001 -10.23 -17.28 16.35
C SER A 1001 -8.94 -16.90 15.63
N PHE A 1002 -7.98 -17.81 15.62
CA PHE A 1002 -6.90 -17.82 14.65
C PHE A 1002 -6.76 -19.21 14.07
N ALA A 1003 -6.32 -19.26 12.82
CA ALA A 1003 -6.04 -20.51 12.12
C ALA A 1003 -4.72 -20.39 11.38
N GLY A 1004 -3.93 -21.46 11.43
CA GLY A 1004 -2.72 -21.63 10.65
C GLY A 1004 -1.47 -20.90 11.15
N LEU A 1005 -1.54 -20.27 12.34
CA LEU A 1005 -0.35 -19.70 12.97
C LEU A 1005 0.66 -20.81 13.29
N ARG A 1006 1.94 -20.47 13.26
CA ARG A 1006 3.03 -21.45 13.39
C ARG A 1006 3.65 -21.36 14.79
N ALA A 1007 4.16 -22.50 15.27
CA ALA A 1007 4.95 -22.59 16.49
C ALA A 1007 6.28 -23.29 16.22
N ARG A 1008 7.34 -22.88 16.94
CA ARG A 1008 8.67 -23.50 16.89
C ARG A 1008 8.57 -25.01 17.14
N GLY A 1009 9.40 -25.78 16.44
CA GLY A 1009 9.37 -27.25 16.42
C GLY A 1009 8.61 -27.83 15.23
N GLY A 1010 8.10 -27.01 14.31
CA GLY A 1010 7.44 -27.48 13.09
C GLY A 1010 5.94 -27.76 13.26
N TYR A 1011 5.26 -26.92 14.05
CA TYR A 1011 3.82 -27.07 14.33
C TYR A 1011 3.00 -25.94 13.73
N ARG A 1012 1.79 -26.28 13.28
CA ARG A 1012 0.70 -25.36 12.94
C ARG A 1012 -0.35 -25.41 14.05
N VAL A 1013 -0.90 -24.27 14.40
CA VAL A 1013 -1.80 -24.09 15.55
C VAL A 1013 -3.04 -23.33 15.11
N ASP A 1014 -4.20 -23.88 15.48
CA ASP A 1014 -5.50 -23.25 15.34
C ASP A 1014 -6.11 -23.08 16.74
N CYS A 1015 -6.85 -22.00 16.98
CA CYS A 1015 -7.49 -21.74 18.26
C CYS A 1015 -8.76 -20.93 18.09
N THR A 1016 -9.78 -21.26 18.88
CA THR A 1016 -11.00 -20.46 19.03
C THR A 1016 -11.18 -20.14 20.50
N TRP A 1017 -11.65 -18.93 20.79
CA TRP A 1017 -11.90 -18.48 22.15
C TRP A 1017 -13.25 -17.79 22.30
N ARG A 1018 -13.75 -17.79 23.53
CA ARG A 1018 -14.94 -17.07 23.98
C ARG A 1018 -14.73 -16.61 25.41
N ASP A 1019 -15.18 -15.40 25.74
CA ASP A 1019 -15.03 -14.79 27.06
C ASP A 1019 -13.59 -14.83 27.58
N GLY A 1020 -12.62 -14.57 26.68
CA GLY A 1020 -11.18 -14.58 26.96
C GLY A 1020 -10.58 -15.97 27.21
N LYS A 1021 -11.31 -17.06 26.97
CA LYS A 1021 -10.87 -18.43 27.24
C LYS A 1021 -10.86 -19.28 25.98
N VAL A 1022 -9.82 -20.10 25.82
CA VAL A 1022 -9.73 -21.12 24.77
C VAL A 1022 -10.90 -22.10 24.92
N VAL A 1023 -11.68 -22.27 23.85
CA VAL A 1023 -12.79 -23.24 23.77
C VAL A 1023 -12.43 -24.44 22.90
N SER A 1024 -11.59 -24.25 21.90
CA SER A 1024 -11.05 -25.31 21.05
C SER A 1024 -9.70 -24.89 20.51
N TYR A 1025 -8.82 -25.87 20.30
CA TYR A 1025 -7.53 -25.66 19.67
C TYR A 1025 -7.12 -26.92 18.91
N ASP A 1026 -6.29 -26.76 17.89
CA ASP A 1026 -5.65 -27.85 17.17
C ASP A 1026 -4.14 -27.59 17.06
N VAL A 1027 -3.35 -28.66 17.14
CA VAL A 1027 -1.89 -28.59 16.96
C VAL A 1027 -1.50 -29.68 15.99
N VAL A 1028 -1.05 -29.28 14.80
CA VAL A 1028 -0.67 -30.19 13.72
C VAL A 1028 0.83 -30.14 13.51
N ALA A 1029 1.46 -31.30 13.52
CA ALA A 1029 2.89 -31.45 13.28
C ALA A 1029 3.11 -31.79 11.80
N ASP A 1030 3.04 -30.76 10.94
CA ASP A 1030 3.21 -30.89 9.49
C ASP A 1030 4.69 -30.83 9.05
N ARG A 1031 5.53 -30.13 9.82
CA ARG A 1031 6.98 -30.04 9.58
C ARG A 1031 7.82 -30.69 10.70
N ALA A 1032 7.24 -31.07 11.84
CA ALA A 1032 7.97 -31.65 12.96
C ALA A 1032 8.58 -33.04 12.63
N PRO A 1033 9.85 -33.31 12.99
CA PRO A 1033 10.54 -34.53 12.57
C PRO A 1033 10.12 -35.79 13.32
N ASN A 1034 9.77 -35.68 14.61
CA ASN A 1034 9.59 -36.85 15.49
C ASN A 1034 8.17 -36.97 16.11
N MET A 1035 7.25 -36.05 15.81
CA MET A 1035 5.86 -36.06 16.28
C MET A 1035 5.72 -36.27 17.81
N SER A 1036 6.71 -35.79 18.57
CA SER A 1036 6.74 -35.94 20.03
C SER A 1036 5.54 -35.24 20.66
N ASN A 1037 5.17 -35.68 21.87
CA ASN A 1037 4.19 -34.93 22.64
C ASN A 1037 4.76 -33.54 22.96
N VAL A 1038 3.91 -32.52 22.83
CA VAL A 1038 4.23 -31.12 23.15
C VAL A 1038 3.50 -30.69 24.40
N VAL A 1039 3.99 -29.64 25.05
CA VAL A 1039 3.28 -28.97 26.14
C VAL A 1039 2.59 -27.73 25.59
N VAL A 1040 1.29 -27.64 25.82
CA VAL A 1040 0.46 -26.49 25.43
C VAL A 1040 -0.11 -25.85 26.69
N LEU A 1041 0.07 -24.55 26.88
CA LEU A 1041 -0.56 -23.80 27.97
C LEU A 1041 -1.93 -23.30 27.49
N VAL A 1042 -2.99 -23.82 28.10
CA VAL A 1042 -4.38 -23.56 27.75
C VAL A 1042 -5.11 -23.09 29.00
N ASN A 1043 -5.68 -21.87 28.99
CA ASN A 1043 -6.42 -21.29 30.13
C ASN A 1043 -5.65 -21.37 31.47
N GLY A 1044 -4.33 -21.20 31.44
CA GLY A 1044 -3.45 -21.28 32.62
C GLY A 1044 -3.00 -22.70 33.02
N GLU A 1045 -3.49 -23.75 32.36
CA GLU A 1045 -3.10 -25.14 32.62
C GLU A 1045 -2.12 -25.67 31.56
N ARG A 1046 -1.02 -26.30 31.99
CA ARG A 1046 -0.10 -27.01 31.08
C ARG A 1046 -0.73 -28.35 30.68
N ARG A 1047 -0.93 -28.55 29.38
CA ARG A 1047 -1.55 -29.74 28.78
C ARG A 1047 -0.52 -30.51 27.97
N LYS A 1048 -0.49 -31.83 28.12
CA LYS A 1048 0.33 -32.71 27.29
C LYS A 1048 -0.45 -33.08 26.04
N VAL A 1049 0.02 -32.67 24.88
CA VAL A 1049 -0.70 -32.84 23.62
C VAL A 1049 0.08 -33.73 22.68
N LYS A 1050 -0.59 -34.73 22.11
CA LYS A 1050 -0.07 -35.46 20.94
C LYS A 1050 -0.56 -34.73 19.68
N PRO A 1051 0.33 -34.12 18.89
CA PRO A 1051 -0.08 -33.33 17.73
C PRO A 1051 -0.71 -34.21 16.64
N GLY A 1052 -1.60 -33.61 15.85
CA GLY A 1052 -2.18 -34.20 14.66
C GLY A 1052 -1.13 -34.49 13.59
N ASN A 1053 -1.36 -35.52 12.79
CA ASN A 1053 -0.46 -35.99 11.75
C ASN A 1053 -1.14 -35.94 10.38
N PRO A 1054 -0.78 -34.97 9.52
CA PRO A 1054 -1.41 -34.84 8.21
C PRO A 1054 -1.07 -36.00 7.26
N LYS A 1055 0.09 -36.68 7.45
CA LYS A 1055 0.53 -37.78 6.57
C LYS A 1055 -0.33 -39.03 6.69
N ASN A 1056 -1.00 -39.25 7.82
CA ASN A 1056 -1.85 -40.42 8.04
C ASN A 1056 -3.25 -40.07 8.57
N GLY A 1057 -3.63 -38.78 8.53
CA GLY A 1057 -4.96 -38.29 8.93
C GLY A 1057 -5.29 -38.43 10.42
N LYS A 1058 -4.31 -38.69 11.30
CA LYS A 1058 -4.59 -38.80 12.74
C LYS A 1058 -4.82 -37.41 13.33
N PRO A 1059 -5.96 -37.14 13.99
CA PRO A 1059 -6.21 -35.85 14.63
C PRO A 1059 -5.35 -35.67 15.88
N MET A 1060 -5.27 -34.43 16.38
CA MET A 1060 -4.66 -34.10 17.66
C MET A 1060 -5.37 -34.82 18.82
N ARG A 1061 -4.62 -35.16 19.87
CA ARG A 1061 -5.16 -35.70 21.11
C ARG A 1061 -4.56 -34.97 22.31
N ASP A 1062 -5.41 -34.29 23.06
CA ASP A 1062 -5.09 -33.78 24.38
C ASP A 1062 -5.03 -34.94 25.38
N LEU A 1063 -3.86 -35.18 25.97
CA LEU A 1063 -3.59 -36.29 26.89
C LEU A 1063 -3.80 -35.89 28.36
N GLY A 1064 -4.28 -34.68 28.64
CA GLY A 1064 -4.52 -34.16 29.98
C GLY A 1064 -3.37 -33.30 30.54
N PRO A 1065 -3.36 -33.04 31.86
CA PRO A 1065 -2.34 -32.20 32.50
C PRO A 1065 -0.91 -32.70 32.25
N ALA A 1066 0.02 -31.78 32.03
CA ALA A 1066 1.46 -32.02 32.02
C ALA A 1066 2.05 -31.57 33.36
N HIS A 1067 2.62 -32.53 34.12
CA HIS A 1067 3.36 -32.27 35.36
C HIS A 1067 4.80 -31.88 35.11
#